data_AF-A0A2M7PMA0-F1
#
_entry.id   AF-A0A2M7PMA0-F1
#
_cell.length_a   1.000
_cell.length_b   1.000
_cell.length_c   1.000
_cell.angle_alpha   90.00
_cell.angle_beta   90.00
_cell.angle_gamma   90.00
#
_symmetry.space_group_name_H-M   'P 1'
#
loop_
_entity.id
_entity.type
_entity.pdbx_description
1 polymer ?
#
loop_
_entity_poly.entity_id
_entity_poly.type
_entity_poly.pdbx_seq_one_letter_code
_entity_poly.pdbx_strand_id
1 'polypeptide(L)'
;MKKLILLYCLLFSATLTRAQDDVQIKINYTDLLSVSTSGGQTIHYYSFIGATNKPEYGSLPLLLTEVKLPDVVFDCAAHLEEIREEPIAPEEAAQLNDMELCSSSYQVITEKSGIRTMIYVLPFRHDSVNNKFLRLTAAKLKLTYFPAEPLNPPARKSTDYAAHSVLENGIWFKLGAVDRGVYRLDYSFFESLGIDPAQLNPLKIGIFGNYNGMLPEINYSPRIDDLEENAIKRVGMEDGVFNQQDYILFYGESPTTYHYNQFDRHYNHEQNIYADTVYYFLTLDQASGKSITNLQSTSITPTLVVNQFLDAQSHEKEVKNLLSSGKLWFGEEFTGDTIERVFTFRFPHLVTNFPVHVKVQMAARSFVYTYFDLSVNNKTVIDSTLFLKVTPSSHAYAFKAIKSATFFEENDLLNVNIRYYSDDRNAISWLDYIELNVKRELIYGGDQMVFREPDAEQPGQIARFNIRQVDKPVQIWAITNNLQPVNIEFQNTNDTLHFTLNDAGERDFIIFDEDHYLTPVETVSVPNQNLHGFDQVNMVIVAPLIFAEQANRIAKLHESVDGISSIVVTPEQIYNEFSSGSQDVSAIRDFMKMLYNKGAFGNKPGYLLLFGDASFDYKHRIPGNTNVVPTYESLESLTETGSFVTDDYFGLLDEYEGGSASGELDLGIGRFPVSTSEQAWNAVNKVENYVLNKQAATGDWRNVVCFIADDQDSNLHMNQAENMAAIADTLHSGIRINKIYSDAFAIKKTSAGFRYPDVNVNINNQVEKGATIINYTGHGGLIGWSDELILDVPAIIGFENWNNLPLFITATCEFSRF
;
A
#
# COMPACT_ATOMS: atom_id res chain seq x y z
N MET A 1 -34.40 -32.38 5.24
CA MET A 1 -33.19 -31.52 5.32
C MET A 1 -31.89 -32.25 4.97
N LYS A 2 -31.59 -33.45 5.47
CA LYS A 2 -30.33 -34.17 5.15
C LYS A 2 -30.15 -34.68 3.71
N LYS A 3 -31.23 -34.82 2.91
CA LYS A 3 -31.13 -35.24 1.49
C LYS A 3 -30.97 -34.08 0.49
N LEU A 4 -31.18 -32.83 0.91
CA LEU A 4 -31.00 -31.66 0.03
C LEU A 4 -29.55 -31.16 0.03
N ILE A 5 -28.83 -31.35 1.14
CA ILE A 5 -27.43 -30.96 1.31
C ILE A 5 -26.49 -31.88 0.50
N LEU A 6 -26.79 -33.18 0.41
CA LEU A 6 -25.98 -34.12 -0.38
C LEU A 6 -26.09 -33.85 -1.90
N LEU A 7 -27.21 -33.31 -2.37
CA LEU A 7 -27.40 -32.93 -3.78
C LEU A 7 -26.66 -31.63 -4.12
N TYR A 8 -26.51 -30.71 -3.16
CA TYR A 8 -25.70 -29.50 -3.31
C TYR A 8 -24.19 -29.80 -3.29
N CYS A 9 -23.72 -30.75 -2.46
CA CYS A 9 -22.31 -31.15 -2.44
C CYS A 9 -21.87 -31.91 -3.70
N LEU A 10 -22.77 -32.67 -4.34
CA LEU A 10 -22.48 -33.38 -5.60
C LEU A 10 -22.56 -32.48 -6.84
N LEU A 11 -23.27 -31.34 -6.77
CA LEU A 11 -23.32 -30.36 -7.86
C LEU A 11 -22.13 -29.37 -7.82
N PHE A 12 -21.53 -29.12 -6.65
CA PHE A 12 -20.31 -28.29 -6.53
C PHE A 12 -19.01 -29.04 -6.86
N SER A 13 -19.00 -30.36 -6.75
CA SER A 13 -17.83 -31.19 -7.09
C SER A 13 -17.78 -31.62 -8.56
N ALA A 14 -18.84 -31.34 -9.35
CA ALA A 14 -18.94 -31.71 -10.76
C ALA A 14 -18.60 -30.56 -11.74
N THR A 15 -18.21 -29.37 -11.27
CA THR A 15 -17.91 -28.21 -12.14
C THR A 15 -16.42 -27.82 -12.22
N LEU A 16 -15.50 -28.57 -11.59
CA LEU A 16 -14.05 -28.34 -11.68
C LEU A 16 -13.28 -29.47 -12.39
N THR A 17 -13.96 -30.31 -13.18
CA THR A 17 -13.30 -31.20 -14.15
C THR A 17 -13.55 -30.71 -15.58
N ARG A 18 -13.23 -29.44 -15.86
CA ARG A 18 -12.86 -29.08 -17.24
C ARG A 18 -11.42 -29.51 -17.44
N ALA A 19 -11.16 -30.23 -18.54
CA ALA A 19 -9.82 -30.56 -18.97
C ALA A 19 -8.97 -29.27 -18.98
N GLN A 20 -7.82 -29.31 -18.32
CA GLN A 20 -6.83 -28.24 -18.34
C GLN A 20 -6.43 -28.03 -19.81
N ASP A 21 -6.61 -26.83 -20.36
CA ASP A 21 -6.23 -26.52 -21.74
C ASP A 21 -4.71 -26.49 -21.83
N ASP A 22 -4.12 -27.63 -22.15
CA ASP A 22 -2.69 -27.76 -22.38
C ASP A 22 -2.34 -27.19 -23.76
N VAL A 23 -1.53 -26.12 -23.82
CA VAL A 23 -1.08 -25.56 -25.10
C VAL A 23 0.25 -26.18 -25.50
N GLN A 24 0.26 -26.87 -26.64
CA GLN A 24 1.48 -27.44 -27.20
C GLN A 24 2.28 -26.36 -27.95
N ILE A 25 3.49 -26.09 -27.47
CA ILE A 25 4.43 -25.17 -28.10
C ILE A 25 5.37 -25.98 -29.00
N LYS A 26 5.48 -25.54 -30.26
CA LYS A 26 6.53 -25.99 -31.18
C LYS A 26 7.08 -24.79 -31.95
N ILE A 27 8.38 -24.55 -31.85
CA ILE A 27 9.05 -23.42 -32.47
C ILE A 27 9.86 -23.91 -33.67
N ASN A 28 9.58 -23.34 -34.84
CA ASN A 28 10.36 -23.56 -36.04
C ASN A 28 11.09 -22.25 -36.37
N TYR A 29 12.36 -22.16 -35.97
CA TYR A 29 13.21 -21.00 -36.21
C TYR A 29 13.45 -20.79 -37.71
N THR A 30 13.54 -19.53 -38.13
CA THR A 30 14.14 -19.15 -39.41
C THR A 30 15.65 -19.29 -39.34
N ASP A 31 16.32 -19.14 -40.49
CA ASP A 31 17.74 -18.80 -40.50
C ASP A 31 17.97 -17.45 -39.79
N LEU A 32 19.20 -17.21 -39.34
CA LEU A 32 19.60 -15.97 -38.68
C LEU A 32 19.34 -14.77 -39.59
N LEU A 33 18.54 -13.82 -39.12
CA LEU A 33 18.20 -12.61 -39.85
C LEU A 33 19.07 -11.44 -39.40
N SER A 34 19.12 -10.39 -40.22
CA SER A 34 19.78 -9.13 -39.86
C SER A 34 18.98 -7.91 -40.30
N VAL A 35 19.00 -6.86 -39.50
CA VAL A 35 18.39 -5.56 -39.82
C VAL A 35 19.33 -4.42 -39.45
N SER A 36 19.46 -3.42 -40.33
CA SER A 36 20.25 -2.22 -40.06
C SER A 36 19.36 -1.13 -39.45
N THR A 37 19.81 -0.57 -38.33
CA THR A 37 19.15 0.55 -37.65
C THR A 37 19.43 1.88 -38.37
N SER A 38 18.63 2.92 -38.11
CA SER A 38 18.84 4.28 -38.62
C SER A 38 20.18 4.89 -38.19
N GLY A 39 20.79 4.39 -37.11
CA GLY A 39 22.14 4.74 -36.63
C GLY A 39 23.28 3.91 -37.23
N GLY A 40 23.02 3.01 -38.18
CA GLY A 40 24.04 2.23 -38.89
C GLY A 40 24.54 0.97 -38.16
N GLN A 41 23.93 0.58 -37.04
CA GLN A 41 24.21 -0.71 -36.38
C GLN A 41 23.39 -1.84 -37.01
N THR A 42 23.98 -3.03 -37.14
CA THR A 42 23.28 -4.23 -37.63
C THR A 42 22.90 -5.11 -36.44
N ILE A 43 21.62 -5.45 -36.34
CA ILE A 43 21.05 -6.34 -35.32
C ILE A 43 20.83 -7.70 -35.97
N HIS A 44 21.37 -8.76 -35.37
CA HIS A 44 21.16 -10.14 -35.77
C HIS A 44 20.25 -10.84 -34.77
N TYR A 45 19.20 -11.50 -35.27
CA TYR A 45 18.18 -12.13 -34.44
C TYR A 45 17.56 -13.33 -35.16
N TYR A 46 16.98 -14.24 -34.39
CA TYR A 46 16.11 -15.26 -34.96
C TYR A 46 14.68 -14.73 -35.12
N SER A 47 13.92 -15.31 -36.04
CA SER A 47 12.48 -15.17 -36.06
C SER A 47 11.82 -16.55 -36.15
N PHE A 48 10.52 -16.60 -35.94
CA PHE A 48 9.69 -17.78 -36.12
C PHE A 48 8.22 -17.37 -36.23
N ILE A 49 7.37 -18.30 -36.65
CA ILE A 49 5.92 -18.05 -36.74
C ILE A 49 5.38 -17.81 -35.33
N GLY A 50 4.74 -16.65 -35.12
CA GLY A 50 4.23 -16.23 -33.80
C GLY A 50 5.26 -15.50 -32.94
N ALA A 51 6.43 -15.14 -33.50
CA ALA A 51 7.39 -14.28 -32.83
C ALA A 51 6.83 -12.86 -32.67
N THR A 52 6.94 -12.33 -31.46
CA THR A 52 6.73 -10.92 -31.14
C THR A 52 7.97 -10.39 -30.42
N ASN A 53 7.97 -9.12 -30.06
CA ASN A 53 9.05 -8.49 -29.33
C ASN A 53 8.48 -7.59 -28.23
N LYS A 54 9.21 -7.46 -27.12
CA LYS A 54 8.96 -6.48 -26.07
C LYS A 54 10.23 -5.67 -25.81
N PRO A 55 10.12 -4.38 -25.48
CA PRO A 55 11.27 -3.51 -25.25
C PRO A 55 12.28 -4.09 -24.23
N GLU A 56 11.81 -4.73 -23.17
CA GLU A 56 12.66 -5.34 -22.13
C GLU A 56 13.50 -6.55 -22.61
N TYR A 57 13.20 -7.13 -23.78
CA TYR A 57 13.89 -8.26 -24.38
C TYR A 57 14.75 -7.90 -25.60
N GLY A 58 14.94 -6.60 -25.86
CA GLY A 58 15.80 -6.12 -26.93
C GLY A 58 15.36 -6.66 -28.29
N SER A 59 16.26 -7.33 -29.00
CA SER A 59 16.01 -7.99 -30.29
C SER A 59 15.58 -9.45 -30.19
N LEU A 60 15.52 -10.03 -28.98
CA LEU A 60 15.14 -11.43 -28.81
C LEU A 60 13.65 -11.63 -29.12
N PRO A 61 13.31 -12.60 -30.00
CA PRO A 61 11.91 -12.92 -30.27
C PRO A 61 11.28 -13.65 -29.09
N LEU A 62 10.11 -13.18 -28.65
CA LEU A 62 9.23 -13.89 -27.73
C LEU A 62 8.21 -14.71 -28.51
N LEU A 63 7.93 -15.93 -28.07
CA LEU A 63 6.76 -16.64 -28.55
C LEU A 63 5.53 -16.08 -27.84
N LEU A 64 4.58 -15.55 -28.60
CA LEU A 64 3.30 -15.11 -28.08
C LEU A 64 2.23 -16.17 -28.31
N THR A 65 1.62 -16.61 -27.22
CA THR A 65 0.43 -17.46 -27.23
C THR A 65 -0.71 -16.72 -26.55
N GLU A 66 -1.87 -16.67 -27.20
CA GLU A 66 -3.08 -16.13 -26.59
C GLU A 66 -3.93 -17.27 -26.04
N VAL A 67 -4.38 -17.14 -24.79
CA VAL A 67 -5.37 -18.03 -24.20
C VAL A 67 -6.59 -17.22 -23.80
N LYS A 68 -7.77 -17.66 -24.24
CA LYS A 68 -9.04 -17.12 -23.73
C LYS A 68 -9.31 -17.72 -22.35
N LEU A 69 -9.41 -16.89 -21.33
CA LEU A 69 -9.75 -17.36 -19.99
C LEU A 69 -11.22 -17.82 -19.95
N PRO A 70 -11.53 -18.91 -19.22
CA PRO A 70 -12.91 -19.23 -18.88
C PRO A 70 -13.58 -18.07 -18.15
N ASP A 71 -14.91 -17.91 -18.30
CA ASP A 71 -15.67 -16.79 -17.69
C ASP A 71 -15.60 -16.73 -16.15
N VAL A 72 -15.04 -17.76 -15.50
CA VAL A 72 -14.91 -17.91 -14.04
C VAL A 72 -13.46 -17.83 -13.57
N VAL A 73 -12.55 -17.27 -14.37
CA VAL A 73 -11.10 -17.18 -14.11
C VAL A 73 -10.64 -15.74 -14.32
N PHE A 74 -10.09 -15.10 -13.28
CA PHE A 74 -9.66 -13.71 -13.31
C PHE A 74 -8.31 -13.58 -14.01
N ASP A 75 -7.41 -14.53 -13.80
CA ASP A 75 -6.07 -14.51 -14.36
C ASP A 75 -5.53 -15.93 -14.49
N CYS A 76 -4.38 -16.11 -15.14
CA CYS A 76 -3.66 -17.37 -15.09
C CYS A 76 -2.15 -17.17 -14.99
N ALA A 77 -1.50 -18.06 -14.26
CA ALA A 77 -0.07 -18.27 -14.36
C ALA A 77 0.21 -19.37 -15.38
N ALA A 78 1.35 -19.30 -16.05
CA ALA A 78 1.76 -20.29 -17.03
C ALA A 78 3.19 -20.75 -16.78
N HIS A 79 3.43 -22.06 -16.90
CA HIS A 79 4.76 -22.64 -16.80
C HIS A 79 4.99 -23.72 -17.85
N LEU A 80 6.25 -23.94 -18.22
CA LEU A 80 6.63 -24.95 -19.22
C LEU A 80 6.85 -26.32 -18.57
N GLU A 81 6.25 -27.34 -19.15
CA GLU A 81 6.48 -28.76 -18.88
C GLU A 81 6.94 -29.46 -20.17
N GLU A 82 7.47 -30.69 -20.07
CA GLU A 82 7.88 -31.50 -21.22
C GLU A 82 8.84 -30.78 -22.20
N ILE A 83 9.74 -29.96 -21.65
CA ILE A 83 10.68 -29.10 -22.39
C ILE A 83 11.58 -29.94 -23.31
N ARG A 84 11.69 -29.51 -24.57
CA ARG A 84 12.68 -29.98 -25.54
C ARG A 84 13.46 -28.80 -26.06
N GLU A 85 14.78 -28.90 -25.98
CA GLU A 85 15.70 -27.81 -26.26
C GLU A 85 16.93 -28.33 -27.00
N GLU A 86 17.64 -27.42 -27.66
CA GLU A 86 18.88 -27.72 -28.36
C GLU A 86 19.92 -26.60 -28.16
N PRO A 87 21.22 -26.93 -28.16
CA PRO A 87 22.27 -25.93 -28.02
C PRO A 87 22.40 -25.06 -29.27
N ILE A 88 22.59 -23.76 -29.07
CA ILE A 88 23.01 -22.84 -30.12
C ILE A 88 24.53 -22.97 -30.29
N ALA A 89 25.01 -23.06 -31.53
CA ALA A 89 26.44 -23.13 -31.81
C ALA A 89 27.14 -21.86 -31.29
N PRO A 90 28.31 -21.94 -30.64
CA PRO A 90 28.97 -20.76 -30.06
C PRO A 90 29.24 -19.62 -31.06
N GLU A 91 29.58 -19.96 -32.30
CA GLU A 91 29.83 -19.00 -33.39
C GLU A 91 28.55 -18.26 -33.82
N GLU A 92 27.40 -18.90 -33.66
CA GLU A 92 26.08 -18.35 -33.99
C GLU A 92 25.53 -17.53 -32.81
N ALA A 93 25.69 -18.03 -31.59
CA ALA A 93 25.35 -17.30 -30.37
C ALA A 93 26.13 -15.99 -30.22
N ALA A 94 27.39 -15.95 -30.66
CA ALA A 94 28.22 -14.74 -30.64
C ALA A 94 27.77 -13.66 -31.65
N GLN A 95 26.95 -14.02 -32.63
CA GLN A 95 26.41 -13.07 -33.61
C GLN A 95 25.08 -12.49 -33.17
N LEU A 96 24.29 -13.23 -32.39
CA LEU A 96 22.98 -12.79 -31.90
C LEU A 96 23.10 -11.63 -30.92
N ASN A 97 22.28 -10.61 -31.13
CA ASN A 97 22.16 -9.49 -30.21
C ASN A 97 21.28 -9.86 -29.00
N ASP A 98 21.56 -9.21 -27.87
CA ASP A 98 20.75 -9.26 -26.65
C ASP A 98 20.65 -10.64 -25.97
N MET A 99 21.50 -11.60 -26.36
CA MET A 99 21.57 -12.93 -25.72
C MET A 99 21.90 -12.86 -24.23
N GLU A 100 22.53 -11.78 -23.76
CA GLU A 100 22.76 -11.49 -22.35
C GLU A 100 21.49 -11.31 -21.52
N LEU A 101 20.32 -11.12 -22.16
CA LEU A 101 19.02 -11.04 -21.49
C LEU A 101 18.45 -12.44 -21.14
N CYS A 102 19.08 -13.51 -21.62
CA CYS A 102 18.66 -14.87 -21.32
C CYS A 102 19.06 -15.27 -19.89
N SER A 103 18.09 -15.67 -19.07
CA SER A 103 18.34 -16.19 -17.73
C SER A 103 18.71 -17.68 -17.72
N SER A 104 19.02 -18.26 -16.55
CA SER A 104 19.29 -19.70 -16.42
C SER A 104 18.08 -20.61 -16.71
N SER A 105 16.88 -20.04 -16.61
CA SER A 105 15.59 -20.68 -16.91
C SER A 105 14.89 -20.00 -18.09
N TYR A 106 13.99 -20.70 -18.77
CA TYR A 106 13.07 -20.06 -19.70
C TYR A 106 12.12 -19.14 -18.94
N GLN A 107 11.91 -17.93 -19.46
CA GLN A 107 11.02 -16.95 -18.86
C GLN A 107 9.64 -17.06 -19.51
N VAL A 108 8.61 -17.08 -18.67
CA VAL A 108 7.21 -17.08 -19.08
C VAL A 108 6.53 -15.91 -18.39
N ILE A 109 5.88 -15.06 -19.17
CA ILE A 109 5.21 -13.85 -18.69
C ILE A 109 3.75 -13.96 -19.11
N THR A 110 2.85 -13.69 -18.19
CA THR A 110 1.42 -13.62 -18.45
C THR A 110 0.97 -12.17 -18.31
N GLU A 111 0.29 -11.66 -19.33
CA GLU A 111 -0.32 -10.32 -19.30
C GLU A 111 -1.79 -10.43 -19.68
N LYS A 112 -2.65 -9.93 -18.81
CA LYS A 112 -4.08 -9.92 -19.06
C LYS A 112 -4.47 -8.75 -19.97
N SER A 113 -5.29 -9.04 -20.96
CA SER A 113 -5.92 -8.06 -21.85
C SER A 113 -7.41 -8.40 -22.04
N GLY A 114 -8.25 -7.86 -21.15
CA GLY A 114 -9.68 -8.18 -21.12
C GLY A 114 -9.94 -9.63 -20.72
N ILE A 115 -10.66 -10.39 -21.56
CA ILE A 115 -10.98 -11.82 -21.36
C ILE A 115 -9.91 -12.78 -21.89
N ARG A 116 -8.76 -12.24 -22.32
CA ARG A 116 -7.64 -12.99 -22.90
C ARG A 116 -6.41 -12.76 -22.06
N THR A 117 -5.58 -13.79 -21.91
CA THR A 117 -4.24 -13.67 -21.35
C THR A 117 -3.23 -13.92 -22.46
N MET A 118 -2.33 -12.96 -22.62
CA MET A 118 -1.20 -13.01 -23.52
C MET A 118 -0.04 -13.65 -22.77
N ILE A 119 0.43 -14.79 -23.26
CA ILE A 119 1.52 -15.55 -22.65
C ILE A 119 2.74 -15.41 -23.54
N TYR A 120 3.76 -14.75 -23.02
CA TYR A 120 5.04 -14.54 -23.68
C TYR A 120 6.04 -15.54 -23.13
N VAL A 121 6.67 -16.31 -24.01
CA VAL A 121 7.74 -17.23 -23.66
C VAL A 121 9.02 -16.75 -24.33
N LEU A 122 10.05 -16.42 -23.54
CA LEU A 122 11.39 -16.23 -24.08
C LEU A 122 11.97 -17.61 -24.38
N PRO A 123 12.20 -17.97 -25.65
CA PRO A 123 12.55 -19.34 -26.02
C PRO A 123 14.06 -19.57 -25.95
N PHE A 124 14.79 -18.77 -25.18
CA PHE A 124 16.23 -18.86 -24.99
C PHE A 124 16.56 -18.84 -23.50
N ARG A 125 17.57 -19.63 -23.11
CA ARG A 125 18.14 -19.62 -21.76
C ARG A 125 19.66 -19.82 -21.82
N HIS A 126 20.36 -19.33 -20.80
CA HIS A 126 21.79 -19.55 -20.61
C HIS A 126 22.04 -20.72 -19.66
N ASP A 127 22.65 -21.79 -20.13
CA ASP A 127 23.17 -22.85 -19.25
C ASP A 127 24.49 -22.37 -18.64
N SER A 128 24.42 -21.79 -17.45
CA SER A 128 25.57 -21.26 -16.72
C SER A 128 26.56 -22.33 -16.28
N VAL A 129 26.13 -23.59 -16.16
CA VAL A 129 26.99 -24.72 -15.77
C VAL A 129 27.93 -25.12 -16.90
N ASN A 130 27.41 -25.15 -18.14
CA ASN A 130 28.18 -25.54 -19.33
C ASN A 130 28.61 -24.34 -20.20
N ASN A 131 28.23 -23.13 -19.80
CA ASN A 131 28.42 -21.86 -20.50
C ASN A 131 27.96 -21.91 -21.97
N LYS A 132 26.72 -22.33 -22.20
CA LYS A 132 26.11 -22.42 -23.55
C LYS A 132 24.71 -21.82 -23.56
N PHE A 133 24.31 -21.25 -24.68
CA PHE A 133 22.93 -20.85 -24.89
C PHE A 133 22.13 -22.01 -25.47
N LEU A 134 20.92 -22.18 -24.96
CA LEU A 134 19.97 -23.18 -25.39
C LEU A 134 18.74 -22.47 -25.95
N ARG A 135 18.16 -23.05 -27.01
CA ARG A 135 16.89 -22.60 -27.56
C ARG A 135 15.81 -23.67 -27.41
N LEU A 136 14.61 -23.23 -27.10
CA LEU A 136 13.44 -24.07 -26.95
C LEU A 136 12.94 -24.50 -28.34
N THR A 137 12.75 -25.80 -28.56
CA THR A 137 12.20 -26.33 -29.83
C THR A 137 10.77 -26.82 -29.66
N ALA A 138 10.42 -27.35 -28.47
CA ALA A 138 9.06 -27.69 -28.10
C ALA A 138 8.87 -27.68 -26.58
N ALA A 139 7.66 -27.44 -26.11
CA ALA A 139 7.26 -27.61 -24.73
C ALA A 139 5.75 -27.76 -24.63
N LYS A 140 5.28 -28.17 -23.46
CA LYS A 140 3.88 -28.11 -23.07
C LYS A 140 3.69 -26.93 -22.12
N LEU A 141 2.85 -25.97 -22.49
CA LEU A 141 2.48 -24.86 -21.62
C LEU A 141 1.32 -25.31 -20.73
N LYS A 142 1.54 -25.33 -19.42
CA LYS A 142 0.52 -25.66 -18.43
C LYS A 142 0.03 -24.39 -17.77
N LEU A 143 -1.29 -24.25 -17.76
CA LEU A 143 -1.97 -23.08 -17.24
C LEU A 143 -2.52 -23.38 -15.85
N THR A 144 -2.22 -22.50 -14.91
CA THR A 144 -2.80 -22.50 -13.57
C THR A 144 -3.77 -21.33 -13.50
N TYR A 145 -5.06 -21.65 -13.47
CA TYR A 145 -6.12 -20.64 -13.46
C TYR A 145 -6.34 -20.10 -12.05
N PHE A 146 -6.34 -18.77 -11.92
CA PHE A 146 -6.80 -18.08 -10.74
C PHE A 146 -8.31 -17.83 -10.90
N PRO A 147 -9.16 -18.45 -10.08
CA PRO A 147 -10.61 -18.28 -10.21
C PRO A 147 -10.96 -16.80 -10.15
N ALA A 148 -11.87 -16.37 -11.02
CA ALA A 148 -12.46 -15.06 -10.93
C ALA A 148 -13.30 -15.03 -9.68
N GLU A 149 -13.08 -14.02 -8.84
CA GLU A 149 -14.16 -13.56 -8.00
C GLU A 149 -15.35 -13.25 -8.91
N PRO A 150 -16.56 -13.68 -8.55
CA PRO A 150 -17.69 -13.70 -9.47
C PRO A 150 -17.84 -12.35 -10.19
N LEU A 151 -18.04 -12.35 -11.51
CA LEU A 151 -18.26 -11.13 -12.31
C LEU A 151 -19.52 -10.34 -11.91
N ASN A 152 -20.34 -10.94 -11.04
CA ASN A 152 -21.45 -10.34 -10.30
C ASN A 152 -21.79 -11.31 -9.14
N PRO A 153 -21.13 -11.28 -7.97
CA PRO A 153 -21.86 -11.59 -6.76
C PRO A 153 -23.06 -10.63 -6.73
N PRO A 154 -24.20 -10.99 -6.12
CA PRO A 154 -25.15 -9.94 -5.78
C PRO A 154 -24.34 -8.83 -5.13
N ALA A 155 -24.48 -7.59 -5.62
CA ALA A 155 -23.98 -6.43 -4.90
C ALA A 155 -24.33 -6.71 -3.44
N ARG A 156 -23.33 -6.82 -2.56
CA ARG A 156 -23.63 -6.65 -1.16
C ARG A 156 -24.13 -5.23 -1.12
N LYS A 157 -25.45 -5.05 -1.24
CA LYS A 157 -26.08 -3.87 -0.69
C LYS A 157 -25.53 -3.84 0.72
N SER A 158 -24.69 -2.84 0.99
CA SER A 158 -24.35 -2.50 2.35
C SER A 158 -25.66 -2.11 3.04
N THR A 159 -26.35 -3.12 3.53
CA THR A 159 -27.17 -3.07 4.73
C THR A 159 -26.27 -3.85 5.69
N ASP A 160 -25.46 -3.22 6.52
CA ASP A 160 -25.87 -2.31 7.58
C ASP A 160 -24.68 -1.44 8.00
N TYR A 161 -24.59 -0.20 7.49
CA TYR A 161 -23.82 0.83 8.19
C TYR A 161 -24.51 1.10 9.53
N ALA A 162 -23.74 1.28 10.60
CA ALA A 162 -24.24 1.71 11.90
C ALA A 162 -25.02 3.02 11.71
N ALA A 163 -26.19 3.11 12.34
CA ALA A 163 -26.99 4.33 12.27
C ALA A 163 -26.30 5.48 13.05
N HIS A 164 -25.57 5.13 14.10
CA HIS A 164 -24.81 6.06 14.94
C HIS A 164 -23.53 5.38 15.40
N SER A 165 -22.44 6.15 15.50
CA SER A 165 -21.19 5.65 16.06
C SER A 165 -21.32 5.38 17.57
N VAL A 166 -20.61 4.36 18.07
CA VAL A 166 -20.44 4.13 19.52
C VAL A 166 -19.80 5.34 20.21
N LEU A 167 -19.07 6.19 19.50
CA LEU A 167 -18.46 7.42 20.01
C LEU A 167 -19.47 8.58 20.15
N GLU A 168 -20.74 8.39 19.78
CA GLU A 168 -21.76 9.46 19.85
C GLU A 168 -22.00 9.92 21.30
N ASN A 169 -21.88 9.02 22.27
CA ASN A 169 -22.13 9.29 23.68
C ASN A 169 -21.12 8.54 24.55
N GLY A 170 -20.82 9.09 25.73
CA GLY A 170 -19.97 8.46 26.74
C GLY A 170 -18.76 9.28 27.16
N ILE A 171 -17.91 8.66 27.97
CA ILE A 171 -16.61 9.20 28.36
C ILE A 171 -15.53 8.35 27.70
N TRP A 172 -14.85 8.92 26.71
CA TRP A 172 -13.92 8.20 25.84
C TRP A 172 -12.47 8.69 26.00
N PHE A 173 -11.55 7.72 26.00
CA PHE A 173 -10.10 7.95 25.90
C PHE A 173 -9.53 7.06 24.81
N LYS A 174 -8.73 7.65 23.91
CA LYS A 174 -7.95 6.94 22.90
C LYS A 174 -6.63 6.48 23.51
N LEU A 175 -6.30 5.21 23.39
CA LEU A 175 -5.13 4.53 23.93
C LEU A 175 -4.19 4.12 22.80
N GLY A 176 -2.94 4.58 22.81
CA GLY A 176 -1.93 4.21 21.81
C GLY A 176 -1.19 2.92 22.18
N ALA A 177 -1.04 2.03 21.21
CA ALA A 177 -0.31 0.76 21.29
C ALA A 177 0.75 0.67 20.18
N VAL A 178 1.95 0.21 20.53
CA VAL A 178 3.08 0.05 19.59
C VAL A 178 3.57 -1.40 19.55
N ASP A 179 3.35 -2.16 20.63
CA ASP A 179 3.73 -3.56 20.75
C ASP A 179 2.50 -4.46 20.76
N ARG A 180 2.61 -5.61 20.10
CA ARG A 180 1.59 -6.68 20.16
C ARG A 180 1.68 -7.38 21.51
N GLY A 181 0.55 -7.48 22.22
CA GLY A 181 0.49 -8.23 23.48
C GLY A 181 -0.67 -7.85 24.39
N VAL A 182 -0.58 -8.30 25.65
CA VAL A 182 -1.53 -8.04 26.72
C VAL A 182 -1.15 -6.77 27.46
N TYR A 183 -2.07 -5.81 27.44
CA TYR A 183 -1.96 -4.52 28.10
C TYR A 183 -2.70 -4.52 29.43
N ARG A 184 -2.19 -3.77 30.42
CA ARG A 184 -2.78 -3.61 31.75
C ARG A 184 -3.19 -2.17 32.01
N LEU A 185 -4.42 -1.99 32.48
CA LEU A 185 -4.94 -0.72 33.00
C LEU A 185 -5.31 -0.92 34.47
N ASP A 186 -4.52 -0.37 35.39
CA ASP A 186 -4.71 -0.51 36.83
C ASP A 186 -5.23 0.77 37.51
N TYR A 187 -5.38 0.73 38.82
CA TYR A 187 -5.87 1.87 39.61
C TYR A 187 -5.07 3.15 39.34
N SER A 188 -3.73 3.05 39.26
CA SER A 188 -2.84 4.19 39.05
C SER A 188 -2.97 4.79 37.65
N PHE A 189 -3.26 3.95 36.64
CA PHE A 189 -3.59 4.42 35.30
C PHE A 189 -4.82 5.34 35.33
N PHE A 190 -5.91 4.94 35.97
CA PHE A 190 -7.13 5.78 36.05
C PHE A 190 -6.91 7.07 36.86
N GLU A 191 -6.16 7.01 37.98
CA GLU A 191 -5.79 8.22 38.73
C GLU A 191 -4.99 9.22 37.86
N SER A 192 -4.11 8.71 37.00
CA SER A 192 -3.30 9.56 36.09
C SER A 192 -4.16 10.33 35.08
N LEU A 193 -5.36 9.83 34.77
CA LEU A 193 -6.34 10.50 33.91
C LEU A 193 -7.21 11.51 34.68
N GLY A 194 -6.97 11.69 35.99
CA GLY A 194 -7.77 12.55 36.86
C GLY A 194 -9.13 11.94 37.23
N ILE A 195 -9.29 10.62 37.10
CA ILE A 195 -10.50 9.88 37.43
C ILE A 195 -10.31 9.29 38.83
N ASP A 196 -11.33 9.40 39.69
CA ASP A 196 -11.37 8.65 40.95
C ASP A 196 -11.83 7.20 40.66
N PRO A 197 -10.94 6.19 40.71
CA PRO A 197 -11.33 4.84 40.32
C PRO A 197 -12.37 4.25 41.27
N ALA A 198 -12.45 4.73 42.52
CA ALA A 198 -13.44 4.26 43.49
C ALA A 198 -14.89 4.64 43.10
N GLN A 199 -15.08 5.58 42.16
CA GLN A 199 -16.39 5.94 41.61
C GLN A 199 -16.72 5.20 40.31
N LEU A 200 -15.80 4.41 39.76
CA LEU A 200 -16.04 3.67 38.54
C LEU A 200 -16.95 2.46 38.79
N ASN A 201 -17.78 2.15 37.80
CA ASN A 201 -18.50 0.88 37.75
C ASN A 201 -17.71 -0.09 36.87
N PRO A 202 -17.08 -1.14 37.44
CA PRO A 202 -16.25 -2.08 36.68
C PRO A 202 -16.95 -2.74 35.47
N LEU A 203 -18.27 -2.91 35.51
CA LEU A 203 -19.04 -3.51 34.40
C LEU A 203 -19.30 -2.54 33.25
N LYS A 204 -19.06 -1.23 33.46
CA LYS A 204 -19.23 -0.18 32.46
C LYS A 204 -17.93 0.28 31.81
N ILE A 205 -16.80 -0.19 32.32
CA ILE A 205 -15.51 -0.02 31.68
C ILE A 205 -15.37 -1.04 30.54
N GLY A 206 -14.93 -0.55 29.37
CA GLY A 206 -14.73 -1.37 28.18
C GLY A 206 -13.67 -0.78 27.26
N ILE A 207 -13.13 -1.64 26.40
CA ILE A 207 -12.17 -1.26 25.35
C ILE A 207 -12.86 -1.51 24.01
N PHE A 208 -12.71 -0.60 23.07
CA PHE A 208 -13.27 -0.69 21.73
C PHE A 208 -12.15 -0.51 20.70
N GLY A 209 -12.22 -1.18 19.55
CA GLY A 209 -11.23 -0.97 18.48
C GLY A 209 -11.12 -2.16 17.54
N ASN A 210 -10.76 -1.87 16.30
CA ASN A 210 -10.88 -2.80 15.17
C ASN A 210 -9.54 -3.12 14.48
N TYR A 211 -8.41 -2.69 15.07
CA TYR A 211 -7.12 -2.77 14.37
C TYR A 211 -6.74 -4.22 14.03
N ASN A 212 -6.48 -4.47 12.75
CA ASN A 212 -6.05 -5.75 12.20
C ASN A 212 -5.16 -5.55 10.95
N GLY A 213 -4.24 -4.60 11.03
CA GLY A 213 -3.42 -4.15 9.90
C GLY A 213 -3.99 -2.90 9.21
N MET A 214 -3.37 -2.51 8.10
CA MET A 214 -3.82 -1.38 7.28
C MET A 214 -5.21 -1.67 6.67
N LEU A 215 -6.00 -0.62 6.47
CA LEU A 215 -7.26 -0.78 5.78
C LEU A 215 -7.01 -1.17 4.32
N PRO A 216 -7.80 -2.11 3.75
CA PRO A 216 -7.60 -2.50 2.37
C PRO A 216 -7.86 -1.32 1.42
N GLU A 217 -7.08 -1.26 0.34
CA GLU A 217 -7.29 -0.25 -0.70
C GLU A 217 -8.42 -0.61 -1.67
N ILE A 218 -8.92 -1.85 -1.68
CA ILE A 218 -9.99 -2.25 -2.60
C ILE A 218 -11.34 -2.32 -1.88
N ASN A 219 -12.39 -1.75 -2.47
CA ASN A 219 -13.64 -1.49 -1.76
C ASN A 219 -14.38 -2.75 -1.28
N TYR A 220 -14.37 -3.86 -2.03
CA TYR A 220 -15.08 -5.09 -1.67
C TYR A 220 -14.43 -5.86 -0.51
N SER A 221 -13.19 -5.57 -0.14
CA SER A 221 -12.54 -6.26 0.97
C SER A 221 -13.30 -6.03 2.28
N PRO A 222 -13.54 -7.08 3.08
CA PRO A 222 -14.27 -6.95 4.34
C PRO A 222 -13.61 -5.95 5.29
N ARG A 223 -14.43 -5.12 5.94
CA ARG A 223 -14.04 -4.20 7.02
C ARG A 223 -15.10 -4.23 8.11
N ILE A 224 -14.69 -3.90 9.32
CA ILE A 224 -15.61 -3.65 10.43
C ILE A 224 -16.06 -2.20 10.30
N ASP A 225 -17.37 -1.98 10.39
CA ASP A 225 -18.01 -0.72 10.06
C ASP A 225 -17.72 0.41 11.07
N ASP A 226 -18.06 0.18 12.34
CA ASP A 226 -17.81 1.07 13.47
C ASP A 226 -17.03 0.31 14.57
N LEU A 227 -16.52 1.00 15.58
CA LEU A 227 -15.70 0.36 16.63
C LEU A 227 -16.46 -0.74 17.39
N GLU A 228 -15.90 -1.94 17.46
CA GLU A 228 -16.45 -3.04 18.25
C GLU A 228 -15.84 -3.11 19.66
N GLU A 229 -16.65 -3.50 20.65
CA GLU A 229 -16.17 -3.77 22.01
C GLU A 229 -15.25 -4.99 22.02
N ASN A 230 -14.06 -4.87 22.60
CA ASN A 230 -13.08 -5.92 22.80
C ASN A 230 -13.33 -6.66 24.10
N ALA A 231 -13.15 -7.99 24.08
CA ALA A 231 -13.23 -8.78 25.30
C ALA A 231 -12.06 -8.45 26.23
N ILE A 232 -12.36 -8.10 27.48
CA ILE A 232 -11.36 -7.79 28.49
C ILE A 232 -11.40 -8.78 29.65
N LYS A 233 -10.30 -8.92 30.39
CA LYS A 233 -10.27 -9.62 31.67
C LYS A 233 -10.27 -8.61 32.80
N ARG A 234 -11.17 -8.78 33.77
CA ARG A 234 -11.25 -7.98 35.00
C ARG A 234 -10.68 -8.80 36.14
N VAL A 235 -9.80 -8.20 36.95
CA VAL A 235 -9.15 -8.86 38.08
C VAL A 235 -9.39 -8.04 39.34
N GLY A 236 -9.85 -8.68 40.42
CA GLY A 236 -10.07 -8.06 41.74
C GLY A 236 -11.42 -7.35 41.93
N MET A 237 -12.24 -7.27 40.87
CA MET A 237 -13.48 -6.46 40.83
C MET A 237 -14.75 -7.24 41.21
N GLU A 238 -14.63 -8.35 41.95
CA GLU A 238 -15.77 -9.20 42.29
C GLU A 238 -16.77 -8.54 43.26
N ASP A 239 -16.33 -7.52 43.99
CA ASP A 239 -17.16 -6.73 44.92
C ASP A 239 -17.91 -5.57 44.22
N GLY A 240 -17.68 -5.38 42.92
CA GLY A 240 -18.31 -4.33 42.12
C GLY A 240 -17.70 -2.94 42.30
N VAL A 241 -16.56 -2.82 42.97
CA VAL A 241 -15.79 -1.58 43.14
C VAL A 241 -14.43 -1.74 42.46
N PHE A 242 -13.83 -0.65 41.98
CA PHE A 242 -12.46 -0.67 41.46
C PHE A 242 -11.49 -0.25 42.57
N ASN A 243 -10.88 -1.23 43.24
CA ASN A 243 -9.94 -1.08 44.34
C ASN A 243 -8.48 -0.97 43.86
N GLN A 244 -7.56 -0.67 44.77
CA GLN A 244 -6.13 -0.45 44.46
C GLN A 244 -5.41 -1.67 43.86
N GLN A 245 -5.90 -2.88 44.12
CA GLN A 245 -5.33 -4.12 43.60
C GLN A 245 -5.96 -4.51 42.25
N ASP A 246 -6.98 -3.78 41.80
CA ASP A 246 -7.79 -4.17 40.66
C ASP A 246 -7.18 -3.65 39.37
N TYR A 247 -7.39 -4.41 38.30
CA TYR A 247 -6.93 -4.03 36.97
C TYR A 247 -7.71 -4.74 35.87
N ILE A 248 -7.64 -4.16 34.69
CA ILE A 248 -8.18 -4.71 33.46
C ILE A 248 -7.02 -5.14 32.56
N LEU A 249 -7.17 -6.29 31.92
CA LEU A 249 -6.30 -6.72 30.83
C LEU A 249 -7.06 -6.76 29.51
N PHE A 250 -6.42 -6.30 28.44
CA PHE A 250 -6.92 -6.42 27.07
C PHE A 250 -5.77 -6.80 26.14
N TYR A 251 -6.09 -7.39 25.00
CA TYR A 251 -5.12 -7.70 23.97
C TYR A 251 -5.05 -6.55 22.95
N GLY A 252 -3.84 -6.09 22.64
CA GLY A 252 -3.54 -5.06 21.65
C GLY A 252 -2.57 -5.56 20.58
N GLU A 253 -2.72 -5.03 19.37
CA GLU A 253 -1.83 -5.30 18.23
C GLU A 253 -0.73 -4.25 18.08
N SER A 254 0.23 -4.53 17.21
CA SER A 254 1.27 -3.59 16.77
C SER A 254 1.03 -3.06 15.35
N PRO A 255 1.65 -1.92 14.97
CA PRO A 255 1.65 -1.43 13.59
C PRO A 255 2.24 -2.42 12.58
N THR A 256 3.20 -3.24 13.00
CA THR A 256 3.75 -4.35 12.19
C THR A 256 2.96 -5.62 12.47
N THR A 257 2.41 -6.23 11.42
CA THR A 257 1.65 -7.49 11.49
C THR A 257 2.43 -8.62 10.81
N TYR A 258 2.11 -9.87 11.17
CA TYR A 258 2.68 -11.06 10.55
C TYR A 258 1.55 -11.95 10.03
N HIS A 259 1.47 -12.08 8.72
CA HIS A 259 0.44 -12.87 8.05
C HIS A 259 1.00 -14.21 7.62
N TYR A 260 0.46 -15.29 8.18
CA TYR A 260 0.84 -16.65 7.78
C TYR A 260 0.28 -16.96 6.39
N ASN A 261 1.16 -17.21 5.43
CA ASN A 261 0.79 -17.65 4.10
C ASN A 261 0.73 -19.17 4.04
N GLN A 262 -0.47 -19.72 3.81
CA GLN A 262 -0.71 -21.16 3.78
C GLN A 262 -0.06 -21.87 2.58
N PHE A 263 0.26 -21.13 1.51
CA PHE A 263 0.81 -21.70 0.28
C PHE A 263 2.31 -21.93 0.35
N ASP A 264 3.07 -20.95 0.83
CA ASP A 264 4.51 -21.08 1.02
C ASP A 264 4.88 -21.58 2.42
N ARG A 265 3.93 -21.56 3.37
CA ARG A 265 4.04 -21.99 4.77
C ARG A 265 4.99 -21.12 5.61
N HIS A 266 5.08 -19.83 5.31
CA HIS A 266 5.85 -18.85 6.08
C HIS A 266 4.99 -17.66 6.50
N TYR A 267 5.40 -16.96 7.55
CA TYR A 267 4.92 -15.63 7.83
C TYR A 267 5.52 -14.63 6.85
N ASN A 268 4.70 -13.70 6.38
CA ASN A 268 5.13 -12.47 5.75
C ASN A 268 4.79 -11.31 6.70
N HIS A 269 5.78 -10.48 7.03
CA HIS A 269 5.52 -9.24 7.76
C HIS A 269 4.91 -8.19 6.84
N GLU A 270 4.09 -7.33 7.42
CA GLU A 270 3.58 -6.11 6.81
C GLU A 270 3.72 -4.98 7.81
N GLN A 271 4.47 -3.94 7.43
CA GLN A 271 4.61 -2.73 8.22
C GLN A 271 3.53 -1.73 7.80
N ASN A 272 2.79 -1.18 8.77
CA ASN A 272 1.83 -0.11 8.48
C ASN A 272 2.58 1.11 7.92
N ILE A 273 2.23 1.55 6.71
CA ILE A 273 2.93 2.66 6.02
C ILE A 273 2.45 4.04 6.49
N TYR A 274 1.27 4.11 7.12
CA TYR A 274 0.59 5.34 7.48
C TYR A 274 0.80 5.76 8.94
N ALA A 275 1.06 4.81 9.85
CA ALA A 275 1.17 5.07 11.29
C ALA A 275 2.18 4.17 11.99
N ASP A 276 2.84 4.70 13.03
CA ASP A 276 3.72 3.95 13.96
C ASP A 276 3.02 3.62 15.29
N THR A 277 1.73 3.91 15.42
CA THR A 277 0.94 3.65 16.62
C THR A 277 -0.47 3.29 16.20
N VAL A 278 -1.00 2.23 16.82
CA VAL A 278 -2.37 1.76 16.62
C VAL A 278 -3.20 2.13 17.84
N TYR A 279 -4.51 2.29 17.69
CA TYR A 279 -5.33 2.80 18.77
C TYR A 279 -6.52 1.93 19.14
N TYR A 280 -6.85 2.00 20.43
CA TYR A 280 -8.05 1.45 21.04
C TYR A 280 -8.75 2.55 21.84
N PHE A 281 -10.04 2.40 22.12
CA PHE A 281 -10.88 3.38 22.79
C PHE A 281 -11.39 2.82 24.11
N LEU A 282 -10.96 3.41 25.22
CA LEU A 282 -11.46 3.14 26.55
C LEU A 282 -12.73 3.97 26.80
N THR A 283 -13.80 3.29 27.18
CA THR A 283 -14.99 3.91 27.78
C THR A 283 -15.08 3.57 29.27
N LEU A 284 -15.64 4.49 30.05
CA LEU A 284 -15.90 4.29 31.48
C LEU A 284 -17.37 3.99 31.80
N ASP A 285 -18.27 4.21 30.84
CA ASP A 285 -19.71 4.26 31.08
C ASP A 285 -20.56 3.53 30.00
N GLN A 286 -20.01 3.20 28.83
CA GLN A 286 -20.77 2.64 27.71
C GLN A 286 -20.63 1.13 27.51
N ALA A 287 -19.71 0.44 28.21
CA ALA A 287 -19.45 -0.97 27.93
C ALA A 287 -20.66 -1.88 28.20
N SER A 288 -20.77 -2.96 27.40
CA SER A 288 -21.75 -4.03 27.62
C SER A 288 -21.30 -5.03 28.70
N GLY A 289 -20.01 -4.99 29.06
CA GLY A 289 -19.40 -5.93 29.99
C GLY A 289 -18.76 -7.13 29.29
N LYS A 290 -18.40 -7.01 28.01
CA LYS A 290 -17.77 -8.09 27.24
C LYS A 290 -16.52 -8.56 27.98
N SER A 291 -16.38 -9.89 28.09
CA SER A 291 -15.35 -10.51 28.92
C SER A 291 -14.69 -11.68 28.20
N ILE A 292 -13.41 -11.89 28.46
CA ILE A 292 -12.68 -13.06 27.97
C ILE A 292 -13.30 -14.32 28.57
N THR A 293 -13.65 -15.27 27.70
CA THR A 293 -14.24 -16.55 28.10
C THR A 293 -13.17 -17.61 28.30
N ASN A 294 -13.49 -18.66 29.03
CA ASN A 294 -12.59 -19.81 29.20
C ASN A 294 -12.91 -20.91 28.18
N LEU A 295 -11.86 -21.48 27.59
CA LEU A 295 -11.93 -22.70 26.79
C LEU A 295 -11.21 -23.84 27.49
N GLN A 296 -11.97 -24.89 27.77
CA GLN A 296 -11.50 -26.09 28.47
C GLN A 296 -10.60 -26.94 27.56
N SER A 297 -9.49 -27.44 28.10
CA SER A 297 -8.72 -28.51 27.46
C SER A 297 -9.56 -29.78 27.37
N THR A 298 -9.63 -30.38 26.18
CA THR A 298 -10.31 -31.67 26.00
C THR A 298 -9.50 -32.83 26.59
N SER A 299 -10.19 -33.92 26.94
CA SER A 299 -9.58 -35.19 27.37
C SER A 299 -9.47 -36.22 26.23
N ILE A 300 -9.79 -35.84 25.00
CA ILE A 300 -9.67 -36.72 23.83
C ILE A 300 -8.19 -36.97 23.54
N THR A 301 -7.83 -38.20 23.19
CA THR A 301 -6.46 -38.56 22.81
C THR A 301 -5.98 -37.72 21.62
N PRO A 302 -4.82 -37.03 21.74
CA PRO A 302 -4.31 -36.20 20.65
C PRO A 302 -3.84 -37.06 19.47
N THR A 303 -4.08 -36.55 18.26
CA THR A 303 -3.53 -37.08 17.00
C THR A 303 -2.19 -36.44 16.66
N LEU A 304 -1.93 -35.24 17.21
CA LEU A 304 -0.67 -34.51 17.08
C LEU A 304 -0.22 -34.02 18.46
N VAL A 305 1.07 -34.19 18.76
CA VAL A 305 1.71 -33.59 19.94
C VAL A 305 2.66 -32.50 19.47
N VAL A 306 2.35 -31.26 19.86
CA VAL A 306 3.07 -30.05 19.49
C VAL A 306 4.05 -29.70 20.59
N ASN A 307 5.35 -29.81 20.30
CA ASN A 307 6.45 -29.42 21.19
C ASN A 307 7.34 -28.32 20.57
N GLN A 308 6.92 -27.79 19.43
CA GLN A 308 7.62 -26.77 18.65
C GLN A 308 6.58 -25.90 17.94
N PHE A 309 6.98 -24.74 17.47
CA PHE A 309 6.09 -23.79 16.79
C PHE A 309 6.84 -23.01 15.71
N LEU A 310 6.09 -22.42 14.77
CA LEU A 310 6.65 -21.52 13.75
C LEU A 310 6.78 -20.12 14.37
N ASP A 311 7.96 -19.53 14.24
CA ASP A 311 8.28 -18.18 14.70
C ASP A 311 8.90 -17.36 13.56
N ALA A 312 8.75 -16.04 13.63
CA ALA A 312 9.28 -15.13 12.64
C ALA A 312 9.75 -13.80 13.25
N GLN A 313 10.80 -13.22 12.66
CA GLN A 313 11.25 -11.86 12.94
C GLN A 313 11.62 -11.19 11.62
N SER A 314 11.35 -9.89 11.52
CA SER A 314 11.82 -9.04 10.43
C SER A 314 12.70 -7.89 10.93
N HIS A 315 13.54 -7.39 10.03
CA HIS A 315 14.23 -6.10 10.15
C HIS A 315 13.85 -5.29 8.93
N GLU A 316 13.08 -4.23 9.14
CA GLU A 316 12.70 -3.24 8.13
C GLU A 316 12.88 -1.86 8.77
N LYS A 317 13.50 -0.94 8.04
CA LYS A 317 13.61 0.46 8.45
C LYS A 317 13.19 1.35 7.31
N GLU A 318 12.38 2.35 7.63
CA GLU A 318 11.88 3.30 6.64
C GLU A 318 12.64 4.62 6.79
N VAL A 319 13.81 4.74 6.17
CA VAL A 319 14.68 5.94 6.32
C VAL A 319 14.61 6.84 5.09
N LYS A 320 14.46 6.27 3.89
CA LYS A 320 14.55 6.99 2.63
C LYS A 320 13.51 6.53 1.61
N ASN A 321 12.68 7.46 1.15
CA ASN A 321 11.92 7.32 -0.10
C ASN A 321 12.81 7.81 -1.26
N LEU A 322 13.00 6.99 -2.30
CA LEU A 322 14.00 7.28 -3.34
C LEU A 322 13.56 8.33 -4.37
N LEU A 323 12.24 8.52 -4.54
CA LEU A 323 11.67 9.46 -5.52
C LEU A 323 10.97 10.67 -4.89
N SER A 324 10.85 10.70 -3.56
CA SER A 324 9.91 11.60 -2.87
C SER A 324 8.47 11.43 -3.40
N SER A 325 8.11 10.18 -3.71
CA SER A 325 6.85 9.75 -4.32
C SER A 325 6.70 8.23 -4.15
N GLY A 326 5.47 7.75 -4.11
CA GLY A 326 5.16 6.33 -3.93
C GLY A 326 5.35 5.85 -2.49
N LYS A 327 4.89 4.63 -2.22
CA LYS A 327 4.79 4.07 -0.87
C LYS A 327 6.07 3.43 -0.31
N LEU A 328 7.05 3.09 -1.15
CA LEU A 328 8.23 2.34 -0.69
C LEU A 328 9.26 3.25 -0.01
N TRP A 329 9.65 2.83 1.19
CA TRP A 329 10.76 3.38 1.95
C TRP A 329 11.85 2.33 2.10
N PHE A 330 13.10 2.78 2.18
CA PHE A 330 14.25 1.92 2.37
C PHE A 330 15.07 2.35 3.58
N GLY A 331 15.76 1.40 4.18
CA GLY A 331 16.56 1.56 5.37
C GLY A 331 18.03 1.81 5.05
N GLU A 332 18.89 0.92 5.53
CA GLU A 332 20.33 1.07 5.45
C GLU A 332 20.87 1.17 4.01
N GLU A 333 21.72 2.17 3.75
CA GLU A 333 22.44 2.31 2.48
C GLU A 333 23.75 1.48 2.48
N PHE A 334 24.08 0.94 1.31
CA PHE A 334 25.31 0.24 0.99
C PHE A 334 26.04 1.01 -0.11
N THR A 335 27.16 1.64 0.24
CA THR A 335 27.95 2.52 -0.65
C THR A 335 29.44 2.26 -0.44
N GLY A 336 30.30 2.84 -1.28
CA GLY A 336 31.75 2.56 -1.34
C GLY A 336 32.46 2.29 0.00
N ASP A 337 32.22 3.09 1.04
CA ASP A 337 32.87 2.94 2.37
C ASP A 337 32.14 1.99 3.33
N THR A 338 30.91 1.57 3.03
CA THR A 338 30.10 0.64 3.83
C THR A 338 29.32 -0.29 2.92
N ILE A 339 30.03 -1.28 2.36
CA ILE A 339 29.47 -2.30 1.46
C ILE A 339 28.98 -3.56 2.18
N GLU A 340 29.19 -3.65 3.50
CA GLU A 340 28.88 -4.82 4.31
C GLU A 340 28.19 -4.39 5.61
N ARG A 341 27.09 -5.06 5.97
CA ARG A 341 26.32 -4.79 7.19
C ARG A 341 25.86 -6.08 7.84
N VAL A 342 25.82 -6.08 9.18
CA VAL A 342 25.40 -7.23 9.99
C VAL A 342 24.14 -6.88 10.77
N PHE A 343 23.17 -7.77 10.69
CA PHE A 343 21.87 -7.71 11.37
C PHE A 343 21.76 -8.94 12.26
N THR A 344 21.39 -8.77 13.53
CA THR A 344 21.39 -9.86 14.52
C THR A 344 19.97 -10.17 14.94
N PHE A 345 19.57 -11.42 14.76
CA PHE A 345 18.28 -11.96 15.18
C PHE A 345 18.47 -13.00 16.27
N ARG A 346 17.50 -13.13 17.18
CA ARG A 346 17.57 -14.09 18.29
C ARG A 346 16.31 -14.94 18.34
N PHE A 347 16.46 -16.23 18.09
CA PHE A 347 15.43 -17.25 18.16
C PHE A 347 15.82 -18.30 19.21
N PRO A 348 15.48 -18.10 20.50
CA PRO A 348 15.91 -19.01 21.55
C PRO A 348 15.28 -20.40 21.38
N HIS A 349 16.08 -21.44 21.62
CA HIS A 349 15.70 -22.85 21.43
C HIS A 349 15.34 -23.19 19.97
N LEU A 350 16.21 -22.81 19.04
CA LEU A 350 16.06 -23.11 17.62
C LEU A 350 16.01 -24.63 17.38
N VAL A 351 15.07 -25.10 16.56
CA VAL A 351 14.99 -26.52 16.19
C VAL A 351 15.91 -26.80 15.00
N THR A 352 17.06 -27.41 15.27
CA THR A 352 18.18 -27.51 14.32
C THR A 352 17.98 -28.46 13.15
N ASN A 353 16.98 -29.35 13.20
CA ASN A 353 16.63 -30.25 12.09
C ASN A 353 15.49 -29.70 11.20
N PHE A 354 15.06 -28.46 11.42
CA PHE A 354 14.19 -27.71 10.51
C PHE A 354 14.98 -26.56 9.90
N PRO A 355 14.82 -26.31 8.59
CA PRO A 355 15.53 -25.20 7.96
C PRO A 355 14.97 -23.85 8.42
N VAL A 356 15.88 -22.89 8.58
CA VAL A 356 15.57 -21.46 8.62
C VAL A 356 15.26 -21.01 7.20
N HIS A 357 14.17 -20.27 7.00
CA HIS A 357 13.88 -19.57 5.76
C HIS A 357 14.24 -18.10 5.91
N VAL A 358 15.08 -17.58 5.01
CA VAL A 358 15.40 -16.15 4.90
C VAL A 358 14.83 -15.59 3.61
N LYS A 359 14.24 -14.41 3.70
CA LYS A 359 13.80 -13.59 2.56
C LYS A 359 14.39 -12.20 2.73
N VAL A 360 14.98 -11.67 1.68
CA VAL A 360 15.61 -10.34 1.67
C VAL A 360 15.20 -9.60 0.41
N GLN A 361 14.85 -8.33 0.58
CA GLN A 361 14.54 -7.41 -0.50
C GLN A 361 15.46 -6.19 -0.39
N MET A 362 16.02 -5.78 -1.51
CA MET A 362 16.90 -4.62 -1.63
C MET A 362 16.60 -3.90 -2.94
N ALA A 363 16.99 -2.64 -3.03
CA ALA A 363 17.06 -1.89 -4.27
C ALA A 363 18.49 -1.45 -4.57
N ALA A 364 18.83 -1.28 -5.84
CA ALA A 364 20.12 -0.71 -6.24
C ALA A 364 20.00 0.22 -7.44
N ARG A 365 20.86 1.25 -7.45
CA ARG A 365 21.08 2.15 -8.57
C ARG A 365 22.54 2.08 -8.99
N SER A 366 22.77 1.61 -10.21
CA SER A 366 24.09 1.61 -10.86
C SER A 366 23.95 1.58 -12.38
N PHE A 367 24.94 2.08 -13.10
CA PHE A 367 25.03 1.96 -14.56
C PHE A 367 25.67 0.64 -15.03
N VAL A 368 26.10 -0.21 -14.09
CA VAL A 368 26.59 -1.57 -14.35
C VAL A 368 25.76 -2.58 -13.55
N TYR A 369 25.89 -3.86 -13.90
CA TYR A 369 25.30 -4.92 -13.09
C TYR A 369 26.00 -4.99 -11.73
N THR A 370 25.20 -5.10 -10.67
CA THR A 370 25.68 -5.17 -9.29
C THR A 370 25.00 -6.34 -8.60
N TYR A 371 25.56 -6.79 -7.48
CA TYR A 371 25.11 -8.01 -6.84
C TYR A 371 25.12 -7.87 -5.32
N PHE A 372 24.34 -8.69 -4.62
CA PHE A 372 24.53 -8.90 -3.20
C PHE A 372 24.61 -10.38 -2.84
N ASP A 373 25.35 -10.63 -1.75
CA ASP A 373 25.40 -11.90 -1.06
C ASP A 373 24.80 -11.74 0.33
N LEU A 374 24.29 -12.85 0.87
CA LEU A 374 23.88 -12.96 2.27
C LEU A 374 24.53 -14.19 2.88
N SER A 375 25.22 -13.98 4.00
CA SER A 375 25.74 -15.04 4.84
C SER A 375 25.12 -14.99 6.23
N VAL A 376 24.95 -16.15 6.86
CA VAL A 376 24.45 -16.26 8.23
C VAL A 376 25.49 -17.00 9.06
N ASN A 377 25.94 -16.39 10.16
CA ASN A 377 26.99 -16.94 11.04
C ASN A 377 28.23 -17.44 10.25
N ASN A 378 28.69 -16.64 9.29
CA ASN A 378 29.82 -16.90 8.38
C ASN A 378 29.62 -18.02 7.34
N LYS A 379 28.38 -18.50 7.13
CA LYS A 379 28.04 -19.44 6.06
C LYS A 379 27.26 -18.70 4.98
N THR A 380 27.71 -18.76 3.72
CA THR A 380 26.96 -18.18 2.59
C THR A 380 25.65 -18.92 2.39
N VAL A 381 24.55 -18.18 2.35
CA VAL A 381 23.17 -18.69 2.18
C VAL A 381 22.59 -18.25 0.83
N ILE A 382 22.85 -17.00 0.45
CA ILE A 382 22.53 -16.44 -0.88
C ILE A 382 23.83 -15.90 -1.48
N ASP A 383 24.07 -16.20 -2.73
CA ASP A 383 25.25 -15.78 -3.49
C ASP A 383 24.80 -15.15 -4.82
N SER A 384 25.44 -14.03 -5.17
CA SER A 384 25.39 -13.40 -6.48
C SER A 384 23.98 -13.04 -6.94
N THR A 385 23.16 -12.47 -6.05
CA THR A 385 21.83 -11.96 -6.46
C THR A 385 22.00 -10.68 -7.27
N LEU A 386 21.66 -10.77 -8.56
CA LEU A 386 21.82 -9.69 -9.54
C LEU A 386 20.79 -8.56 -9.34
N PHE A 387 21.25 -7.33 -9.40
CA PHE A 387 20.45 -6.15 -9.72
C PHE A 387 20.62 -5.75 -11.17
N LEU A 388 19.51 -5.36 -11.81
CA LEU A 388 19.55 -4.73 -13.13
C LEU A 388 20.21 -3.34 -13.06
N LYS A 389 20.85 -2.94 -14.15
CA LYS A 389 21.46 -1.61 -14.29
C LYS A 389 20.45 -0.58 -14.78
N VAL A 390 20.57 0.65 -14.31
CA VAL A 390 19.86 1.82 -14.83
C VAL A 390 20.53 2.30 -16.11
N THR A 391 19.75 2.80 -17.06
CA THR A 391 20.26 3.41 -18.30
C THR A 391 19.83 4.88 -18.38
N PRO A 392 20.62 5.77 -19.01
CA PRO A 392 20.27 7.19 -19.13
C PRO A 392 18.95 7.47 -19.87
N SER A 393 18.45 6.51 -20.65
CA SER A 393 17.19 6.61 -21.38
C SER A 393 16.00 5.98 -20.65
N SER A 394 16.22 5.41 -19.45
CA SER A 394 15.16 4.82 -18.63
C SER A 394 14.66 5.81 -17.60
N HIS A 395 13.35 5.79 -17.33
CA HIS A 395 12.73 6.52 -16.22
C HIS A 395 12.84 5.77 -14.88
N ALA A 396 13.46 4.59 -14.85
CA ALA A 396 13.72 3.84 -13.62
C ALA A 396 14.90 4.46 -12.86
N TYR A 397 14.64 4.87 -11.62
CA TYR A 397 15.66 5.40 -10.70
C TYR A 397 16.52 4.29 -10.10
N ALA A 398 15.92 3.15 -9.76
CA ALA A 398 16.58 1.98 -9.20
C ALA A 398 15.80 0.70 -9.54
N PHE A 399 16.44 -0.46 -9.39
CA PHE A 399 15.78 -1.76 -9.54
C PHE A 399 15.82 -2.54 -8.23
N LYS A 400 14.71 -3.24 -7.93
CA LYS A 400 14.65 -4.16 -6.80
C LYS A 400 15.18 -5.53 -7.16
N ALA A 401 15.74 -6.21 -6.17
CA ALA A 401 15.95 -7.64 -6.19
C ALA A 401 15.40 -8.24 -4.91
N ILE A 402 14.66 -9.34 -5.04
CA ILE A 402 14.13 -10.13 -3.94
C ILE A 402 14.75 -11.51 -4.06
N LYS A 403 15.24 -12.04 -2.93
CA LYS A 403 15.75 -13.40 -2.88
C LYS A 403 15.34 -14.08 -1.59
N SER A 404 14.98 -15.34 -1.70
CA SER A 404 14.79 -16.22 -0.56
C SER A 404 15.65 -17.46 -0.66
N ALA A 405 15.96 -18.04 0.49
CA ALA A 405 16.71 -19.27 0.62
C ALA A 405 16.36 -19.99 1.92
N THR A 406 16.64 -21.29 1.97
CA THR A 406 16.53 -22.10 3.19
C THR A 406 17.89 -22.68 3.54
N PHE A 407 18.18 -22.75 4.84
CA PHE A 407 19.46 -23.27 5.35
C PHE A 407 19.28 -23.84 6.76
N PHE A 408 20.22 -24.65 7.22
CA PHE A 408 20.22 -25.18 8.58
C PHE A 408 21.19 -24.39 9.47
N GLU A 409 20.77 -24.12 10.70
CA GLU A 409 21.59 -23.43 11.70
C GLU A 409 21.44 -24.10 13.07
N GLU A 410 22.51 -24.02 13.87
CA GLU A 410 22.59 -24.66 15.18
C GLU A 410 22.55 -23.66 16.34
N ASN A 411 22.70 -22.37 16.04
CA ASN A 411 22.76 -21.30 17.03
C ASN A 411 21.45 -20.52 17.10
N ASP A 412 21.00 -20.23 18.33
CA ASP A 412 19.85 -19.36 18.60
C ASP A 412 20.08 -17.90 18.14
N LEU A 413 21.34 -17.49 18.03
CA LEU A 413 21.72 -16.16 17.55
C LEU A 413 22.10 -16.25 16.07
N LEU A 414 21.36 -15.55 15.21
CA LEU A 414 21.58 -15.51 13.77
C LEU A 414 22.15 -14.14 13.38
N ASN A 415 23.44 -14.09 13.06
CA ASN A 415 24.06 -12.89 12.51
C ASN A 415 23.98 -12.95 10.98
N VAL A 416 23.01 -12.23 10.43
CA VAL A 416 22.78 -12.07 8.99
C VAL A 416 23.70 -10.96 8.48
N ASN A 417 24.67 -11.32 7.66
CA ASN A 417 25.59 -10.40 7.03
C ASN A 417 25.23 -10.26 5.55
N ILE A 418 24.93 -9.03 5.12
CA ILE A 418 24.68 -8.68 3.72
C ILE A 418 25.89 -7.93 3.20
N ARG A 419 26.36 -8.34 2.02
CA ARG A 419 27.45 -7.68 1.32
C ARG A 419 27.05 -7.32 -0.09
N TYR A 420 27.23 -6.05 -0.45
CA TYR A 420 26.97 -5.49 -1.77
C TYR A 420 28.25 -5.41 -2.61
N TYR A 421 28.16 -5.75 -3.89
CA TYR A 421 29.28 -5.76 -4.82
C TYR A 421 28.97 -4.92 -6.05
N SER A 422 29.90 -4.02 -6.36
CA SER A 422 29.85 -3.17 -7.55
C SER A 422 31.25 -2.80 -8.00
N ASP A 423 31.48 -2.81 -9.31
CA ASP A 423 32.66 -2.23 -9.96
C ASP A 423 32.51 -0.71 -10.20
N ASP A 424 31.31 -0.17 -10.03
CA ASP A 424 30.99 1.26 -10.08
C ASP A 424 31.03 1.88 -8.68
N ARG A 425 31.90 2.89 -8.51
CA ARG A 425 32.07 3.61 -7.24
C ARG A 425 30.88 4.50 -6.86
N ASN A 426 30.04 4.83 -7.84
CA ASN A 426 28.83 5.61 -7.62
C ASN A 426 27.59 4.73 -7.44
N ALA A 427 27.76 3.40 -7.46
CA ALA A 427 26.66 2.48 -7.19
C ALA A 427 26.22 2.60 -5.73
N ILE A 428 24.91 2.58 -5.54
CA ILE A 428 24.29 2.63 -4.23
C ILE A 428 23.24 1.54 -4.17
N SER A 429 23.16 0.84 -3.04
CA SER A 429 22.07 -0.07 -2.73
C SER A 429 21.43 0.28 -1.39
N TRP A 430 20.16 -0.08 -1.22
CA TRP A 430 19.37 0.15 -0.01
C TRP A 430 18.67 -1.13 0.40
N LEU A 431 18.69 -1.42 1.71
CA LEU A 431 17.90 -2.50 2.28
C LEU A 431 16.44 -2.07 2.37
N ASP A 432 15.54 -2.93 1.91
CA ASP A 432 14.11 -2.81 2.19
C ASP A 432 13.83 -3.55 3.51
N TYR A 433 13.86 -4.89 3.46
CA TYR A 433 13.71 -5.74 4.65
C TYR A 433 14.54 -7.01 4.59
N ILE A 434 14.73 -7.60 5.78
CA ILE A 434 15.15 -8.99 6.01
C ILE A 434 14.05 -9.66 6.83
N GLU A 435 13.61 -10.85 6.41
CA GLU A 435 12.62 -11.65 7.13
C GLU A 435 13.17 -13.06 7.35
N LEU A 436 13.05 -13.54 8.58
CA LEU A 436 13.44 -14.89 8.98
C LEU A 436 12.23 -15.62 9.55
N ASN A 437 12.04 -16.84 9.06
CA ASN A 437 11.06 -17.80 9.57
C ASN A 437 11.79 -19.06 10.06
N VAL A 438 11.47 -19.50 11.28
CA VAL A 438 12.15 -20.61 11.95
C VAL A 438 11.19 -21.53 12.70
N LYS A 439 11.62 -22.74 13.04
CA LYS A 439 10.99 -23.54 14.10
C LYS A 439 11.74 -23.37 15.41
N ARG A 440 11.00 -23.10 16.49
CA ARG A 440 11.52 -23.07 17.87
C ARG A 440 10.86 -24.15 18.71
N GLU A 441 11.59 -24.70 19.67
CA GLU A 441 11.00 -25.54 20.69
C GLU A 441 9.98 -24.73 21.50
N LEU A 442 8.85 -25.34 21.86
CA LEU A 442 7.79 -24.71 22.65
C LEU A 442 8.20 -24.65 24.13
N ILE A 443 9.14 -23.77 24.42
CA ILE A 443 9.70 -23.47 25.74
C ILE A 443 9.34 -22.01 26.05
N TYR A 444 8.70 -21.78 27.20
CA TYR A 444 8.35 -20.43 27.63
C TYR A 444 9.58 -19.73 28.23
N GLY A 445 10.04 -18.66 27.58
CA GLY A 445 11.25 -17.92 27.97
C GLY A 445 11.02 -16.74 28.92
N GLY A 446 9.77 -16.48 29.34
CA GLY A 446 9.36 -15.24 30.02
C GLY A 446 8.67 -14.26 29.08
N ASP A 447 8.43 -13.04 29.58
CA ASP A 447 7.74 -11.95 28.88
C ASP A 447 6.36 -12.39 28.35
N GLN A 448 6.01 -11.94 27.15
CA GLN A 448 4.87 -12.42 26.39
C GLN A 448 5.36 -13.11 25.14
N MET A 449 4.93 -14.34 24.90
CA MET A 449 5.37 -15.14 23.76
C MET A 449 4.16 -15.56 22.93
N VAL A 450 4.13 -15.09 21.69
CA VAL A 450 3.17 -15.53 20.68
C VAL A 450 3.68 -16.82 20.03
N PHE A 451 2.78 -17.78 19.77
CA PHE A 451 3.13 -19.01 19.08
C PHE A 451 1.95 -19.56 18.26
N ARG A 452 2.30 -20.22 17.14
CA ARG A 452 1.37 -20.92 16.23
C ARG A 452 2.04 -22.18 15.69
N GLU A 453 1.27 -23.25 15.52
CA GLU A 453 1.73 -24.45 14.82
C GLU A 453 0.78 -24.78 13.66
N PRO A 454 1.12 -24.42 12.41
CA PRO A 454 0.26 -24.66 11.25
C PRO A 454 -0.10 -26.14 11.00
N ASP A 455 0.75 -27.09 11.41
CA ASP A 455 0.41 -28.52 11.29
C ASP A 455 -0.70 -28.95 12.26
N ALA A 456 -0.89 -28.19 13.34
CA ALA A 456 -1.98 -28.36 14.28
C ALA A 456 -3.32 -27.85 13.74
N GLU A 457 -3.33 -27.18 12.58
CA GLU A 457 -4.49 -26.49 12.00
C GLU A 457 -5.26 -27.31 10.96
N GLN A 458 -4.76 -28.51 10.64
CA GLN A 458 -5.38 -29.36 9.63
C GLN A 458 -6.75 -29.89 10.08
N PRO A 459 -7.77 -29.90 9.20
CA PRO A 459 -9.10 -30.38 9.54
C PRO A 459 -9.10 -31.77 10.18
N GLY A 460 -9.74 -31.90 11.34
CA GLY A 460 -9.84 -33.17 12.08
C GLY A 460 -8.63 -33.51 12.95
N GLN A 461 -7.61 -32.65 13.02
CA GLN A 461 -6.54 -32.79 13.99
C GLN A 461 -7.02 -32.47 15.41
N ILE A 462 -6.51 -33.24 16.37
CA ILE A 462 -6.62 -33.01 17.80
C ILE A 462 -5.21 -32.78 18.30
N ALA A 463 -4.84 -31.52 18.49
CA ALA A 463 -3.49 -31.13 18.86
C ALA A 463 -3.37 -30.94 20.37
N ARG A 464 -2.34 -31.57 20.95
CA ARG A 464 -1.89 -31.29 22.32
C ARG A 464 -0.64 -30.44 22.27
N PHE A 465 -0.70 -29.24 22.82
CA PHE A 465 0.44 -28.35 22.97
C PHE A 465 1.11 -28.62 24.31
N ASN A 466 2.42 -28.85 24.29
CA ASN A 466 3.24 -29.05 25.49
C ASN A 466 4.23 -27.89 25.61
N ILE A 467 4.04 -27.06 26.63
CA ILE A 467 4.88 -25.91 26.94
C ILE A 467 5.77 -26.27 28.12
N ARG A 468 7.09 -26.21 27.93
CA ARG A 468 8.09 -26.57 28.94
C ARG A 468 8.67 -25.32 29.62
N GLN A 469 9.28 -25.54 30.79
CA GLN A 469 10.00 -24.52 31.60
C GLN A 469 9.12 -23.32 32.00
N VAL A 470 7.88 -23.60 32.40
CA VAL A 470 6.96 -22.59 32.92
C VAL A 470 7.18 -22.47 34.44
N ASP A 471 8.08 -21.57 34.83
CA ASP A 471 8.52 -21.42 36.24
C ASP A 471 7.70 -20.39 37.03
N LYS A 472 6.76 -19.69 36.38
CA LYS A 472 5.91 -18.65 36.96
C LYS A 472 4.42 -18.92 36.70
N PRO A 473 3.50 -18.31 37.46
CA PRO A 473 2.10 -18.24 37.08
C PRO A 473 1.95 -17.56 35.71
N VAL A 474 1.25 -18.23 34.79
CA VAL A 474 1.02 -17.75 33.43
C VAL A 474 -0.45 -17.88 33.06
N GLN A 475 -0.85 -17.14 32.03
CA GLN A 475 -2.09 -17.36 31.30
C GLN A 475 -1.77 -17.62 29.83
N ILE A 476 -2.70 -18.30 29.15
CA ILE A 476 -2.62 -18.57 27.72
C ILE A 476 -3.91 -18.09 27.10
N TRP A 477 -3.84 -17.15 26.16
CA TRP A 477 -4.99 -16.73 25.38
C TRP A 477 -4.85 -17.21 23.95
N ALA A 478 -5.93 -17.76 23.37
CA ALA A 478 -6.08 -17.88 21.93
C ALA A 478 -6.53 -16.53 21.37
N ILE A 479 -5.80 -16.02 20.40
CA ILE A 479 -5.92 -14.67 19.82
C ILE A 479 -6.21 -14.73 18.32
N THR A 480 -6.84 -15.80 17.82
CA THR A 480 -7.32 -15.89 16.44
C THR A 480 -8.24 -14.74 16.05
N ASN A 481 -9.08 -14.30 16.99
CA ASN A 481 -9.91 -13.11 16.86
C ASN A 481 -9.50 -12.12 17.94
N ASN A 482 -8.83 -11.05 17.53
CA ASN A 482 -8.30 -10.02 18.43
C ASN A 482 -9.39 -9.29 19.23
N LEU A 483 -10.63 -9.25 18.73
CA LEU A 483 -11.78 -8.64 19.41
C LEU A 483 -12.36 -9.55 20.50
N GLN A 484 -12.04 -10.84 20.44
CA GLN A 484 -12.55 -11.85 21.38
C GLN A 484 -11.50 -12.91 21.71
N PRO A 485 -10.40 -12.54 22.39
CA PRO A 485 -9.47 -13.52 22.93
C PRO A 485 -10.18 -14.50 23.88
N VAL A 486 -9.68 -15.72 23.92
CA VAL A 486 -10.24 -16.79 24.77
C VAL A 486 -9.15 -17.35 25.66
N ASN A 487 -9.38 -17.38 26.97
CA ASN A 487 -8.45 -17.95 27.93
C ASN A 487 -8.46 -19.48 27.85
N ILE A 488 -7.29 -20.08 27.60
CA ILE A 488 -7.11 -21.51 27.47
C ILE A 488 -6.78 -22.10 28.85
N GLU A 489 -7.63 -23.02 29.30
CA GLU A 489 -7.34 -23.79 30.50
C GLU A 489 -6.37 -24.93 30.17
N PHE A 490 -5.39 -25.13 31.06
CA PHE A 490 -4.33 -26.10 30.89
C PHE A 490 -4.15 -26.96 32.14
N GLN A 491 -3.40 -28.03 31.97
CA GLN A 491 -2.97 -28.93 33.04
C GLN A 491 -1.46 -28.87 33.16
N ASN A 492 -0.92 -29.14 34.34
CA ASN A 492 0.51 -29.30 34.54
C ASN A 492 0.81 -30.75 34.93
N THR A 493 1.74 -31.41 34.23
CA THR A 493 2.18 -32.77 34.55
C THR A 493 3.68 -32.89 34.29
N ASN A 494 4.45 -33.28 35.32
CA ASN A 494 5.91 -33.40 35.26
C ASN A 494 6.60 -32.13 34.72
N ASP A 495 6.28 -30.96 35.30
CA ASP A 495 6.84 -29.66 34.93
C ASP A 495 6.62 -29.27 33.44
N THR A 496 5.60 -29.83 32.82
CA THR A 496 5.14 -29.48 31.48
C THR A 496 3.69 -29.05 31.55
N LEU A 497 3.43 -27.82 31.12
CA LEU A 497 2.09 -27.31 30.92
C LEU A 497 1.56 -27.88 29.60
N HIS A 498 0.35 -28.43 29.61
CA HIS A 498 -0.28 -28.88 28.38
C HIS A 498 -1.77 -28.58 28.32
N PHE A 499 -2.25 -28.37 27.10
CA PHE A 499 -3.66 -28.30 26.77
C PHE A 499 -3.92 -29.01 25.44
N THR A 500 -5.11 -29.59 25.31
CA THR A 500 -5.55 -30.28 24.08
C THR A 500 -6.78 -29.58 23.54
N LEU A 501 -6.80 -29.30 22.23
CA LEU A 501 -7.95 -28.70 21.56
C LEU A 501 -8.50 -29.64 20.49
N ASN A 502 -9.83 -29.71 20.42
CA ASN A 502 -10.56 -30.36 19.34
C ASN A 502 -10.97 -29.25 18.37
N ASP A 503 -10.73 -29.47 17.08
CA ASP A 503 -10.90 -28.49 16.02
C ASP A 503 -9.79 -27.43 15.97
N ALA A 504 -8.93 -27.70 15.00
CA ALA A 504 -7.63 -27.19 14.74
C ALA A 504 -7.60 -25.77 14.14
N GLY A 505 -8.73 -25.30 13.61
CA GLY A 505 -8.81 -24.10 12.77
C GLY A 505 -7.95 -22.94 13.27
N GLU A 506 -7.32 -22.23 12.34
CA GLU A 506 -6.24 -21.24 12.52
C GLU A 506 -6.15 -20.59 13.91
N ARG A 507 -5.06 -20.84 14.67
CA ARG A 507 -4.89 -20.25 16.00
C ARG A 507 -3.49 -19.74 16.28
N ASP A 508 -3.44 -18.44 16.52
CA ASP A 508 -2.38 -17.81 17.28
C ASP A 508 -2.70 -17.92 18.77
N PHE A 509 -1.68 -18.21 19.56
CA PHE A 509 -1.74 -18.19 21.02
C PHE A 509 -0.74 -17.18 21.56
N ILE A 510 -1.04 -16.61 22.71
CA ILE A 510 -0.10 -15.83 23.52
C ILE A 510 -0.03 -16.42 24.92
N ILE A 511 1.18 -16.73 25.38
CA ILE A 511 1.47 -17.08 26.78
C ILE A 511 2.21 -15.92 27.44
N PHE A 512 1.78 -15.53 28.64
CA PHE A 512 2.33 -14.38 29.35
C PHE A 512 2.27 -14.57 30.87
N ASP A 513 3.21 -13.93 31.56
CA ASP A 513 3.26 -13.86 33.03
C ASP A 513 2.71 -12.50 33.53
N GLU A 514 2.57 -12.37 34.85
CA GLU A 514 1.99 -11.17 35.47
C GLU A 514 2.98 -10.00 35.61
N ASP A 515 4.27 -10.22 35.31
CA ASP A 515 5.33 -9.23 35.51
C ASP A 515 5.58 -8.37 34.26
N HIS A 516 5.12 -8.80 33.08
CA HIS A 516 5.45 -8.18 31.79
C HIS A 516 4.24 -7.72 30.98
N TYR A 517 3.22 -7.19 31.65
CA TYR A 517 2.12 -6.50 30.96
C TYR A 517 2.61 -5.22 30.27
N LEU A 518 2.05 -4.94 29.10
CA LEU A 518 2.26 -3.69 28.39
C LEU A 518 1.38 -2.57 28.96
N THR A 519 1.76 -1.32 28.71
CA THR A 519 0.96 -0.14 29.05
C THR A 519 0.82 0.75 27.81
N PRO A 520 -0.33 1.41 27.60
CA PRO A 520 -0.48 2.33 26.48
C PRO A 520 0.61 3.40 26.46
N VAL A 521 1.18 3.69 25.29
CA VAL A 521 2.23 4.72 25.12
C VAL A 521 1.68 6.14 25.12
N GLU A 522 0.39 6.27 24.80
CA GLU A 522 -0.33 7.53 24.71
C GLU A 522 -1.76 7.35 25.24
N THR A 523 -2.31 8.39 25.88
CA THR A 523 -3.73 8.43 26.24
C THR A 523 -4.29 9.84 26.07
N VAL A 524 -5.35 9.99 25.27
CA VAL A 524 -5.97 11.28 24.93
C VAL A 524 -7.47 11.19 25.10
N SER A 525 -8.11 12.20 25.71
CA SER A 525 -9.57 12.27 25.78
C SER A 525 -10.18 12.53 24.40
N VAL A 526 -11.26 11.82 24.07
CA VAL A 526 -11.94 11.91 22.77
C VAL A 526 -13.30 12.58 22.98
N PRO A 527 -13.56 13.74 22.36
CA PRO A 527 -14.90 14.32 22.32
C PRO A 527 -15.87 13.40 21.58
N ASN A 528 -17.13 13.39 22.02
CA ASN A 528 -18.17 12.63 21.34
C ASN A 528 -18.34 13.07 19.87
N GLN A 529 -18.55 12.10 18.99
CA GLN A 529 -18.64 12.28 17.54
C GLN A 529 -19.51 11.20 16.91
N ASN A 530 -20.11 11.51 15.76
CA ASN A 530 -21.03 10.59 15.08
C ASN A 530 -21.07 10.87 13.57
N LEU A 531 -20.02 10.46 12.84
CA LEU A 531 -19.97 10.59 11.38
C LEU A 531 -20.96 9.62 10.71
N HIS A 532 -21.20 8.46 11.32
CA HIS A 532 -22.21 7.49 10.90
C HIS A 532 -23.63 8.08 10.83
N GLY A 533 -23.95 9.08 11.67
CA GLY A 533 -25.26 9.73 11.75
C GLY A 533 -25.63 10.66 10.59
N PHE A 534 -24.73 10.90 9.62
CA PHE A 534 -25.04 11.76 8.48
C PHE A 534 -25.83 11.00 7.40
N ASP A 535 -27.08 11.41 7.19
CA ASP A 535 -27.98 10.87 6.15
C ASP A 535 -28.20 11.80 4.96
N GLN A 536 -27.80 13.09 5.08
CA GLN A 536 -27.93 14.09 4.03
C GLN A 536 -26.77 15.08 4.06
N VAL A 537 -25.96 15.08 3.01
CA VAL A 537 -24.83 16.02 2.82
C VAL A 537 -24.51 16.11 1.33
N ASN A 538 -24.09 17.28 0.84
CA ASN A 538 -23.65 17.44 -0.54
C ASN A 538 -22.13 17.68 -0.63
N MET A 539 -21.52 18.28 0.40
CA MET A 539 -20.10 18.55 0.45
C MET A 539 -19.50 18.16 1.80
N VAL A 540 -18.45 17.36 1.77
CA VAL A 540 -17.61 17.07 2.94
C VAL A 540 -16.35 17.90 2.84
N ILE A 541 -16.05 18.66 3.90
CA ILE A 541 -14.82 19.44 4.01
C ILE A 541 -13.96 18.79 5.10
N VAL A 542 -12.83 18.21 4.70
CA VAL A 542 -11.86 17.62 5.63
C VAL A 542 -10.80 18.67 5.96
N ALA A 543 -10.78 19.13 7.21
CA ALA A 543 -9.91 20.21 7.65
C ALA A 543 -9.47 19.99 9.11
N PRO A 544 -8.15 19.99 9.40
CA PRO A 544 -7.65 20.02 10.76
C PRO A 544 -8.13 21.25 11.53
N LEU A 545 -8.10 21.18 12.86
CA LEU A 545 -8.67 22.22 13.72
C LEU A 545 -8.09 23.63 13.47
N ILE A 546 -6.82 23.72 13.07
CA ILE A 546 -6.15 24.98 12.71
C ILE A 546 -6.78 25.70 11.49
N PHE A 547 -7.51 24.96 10.64
CA PHE A 547 -8.22 25.50 9.47
C PHE A 547 -9.73 25.54 9.62
N ALA A 548 -10.27 25.13 10.79
CA ALA A 548 -11.71 25.01 11.01
C ALA A 548 -12.47 26.32 10.73
N GLU A 549 -11.91 27.48 11.08
CA GLU A 549 -12.53 28.77 10.76
C GLU A 549 -12.72 28.97 9.25
N GLN A 550 -11.68 28.69 8.46
CA GLN A 550 -11.67 28.90 7.01
C GLN A 550 -12.52 27.86 6.29
N ALA A 551 -12.49 26.60 6.74
CA ALA A 551 -13.38 25.54 6.25
C ALA A 551 -14.86 25.90 6.47
N ASN A 552 -15.22 26.40 7.66
CA ASN A 552 -16.58 26.84 7.96
C ASN A 552 -17.03 28.05 7.12
N ARG A 553 -16.10 28.94 6.71
CA ARG A 553 -16.43 30.04 5.80
C ARG A 553 -16.80 29.53 4.42
N ILE A 554 -16.06 28.57 3.86
CA ILE A 554 -16.37 27.94 2.57
C ILE A 554 -17.69 27.17 2.62
N ALA A 555 -17.93 26.40 3.69
CA ALA A 555 -19.19 25.71 3.91
C ALA A 555 -20.38 26.69 3.84
N LYS A 556 -20.31 27.79 4.59
CA LYS A 556 -21.36 28.84 4.60
C LYS A 556 -21.51 29.55 3.26
N LEU A 557 -20.40 29.79 2.55
CA LEU A 557 -20.43 30.41 1.24
C LEU A 557 -21.27 29.57 0.26
N HIS A 558 -20.92 28.29 0.09
CA HIS A 558 -21.61 27.40 -0.85
C HIS A 558 -23.02 27.03 -0.39
N GLU A 559 -23.28 26.96 0.92
CA GLU A 559 -24.66 26.85 1.42
C GLU A 559 -25.50 28.06 0.99
N SER A 560 -24.97 29.28 1.13
CA SER A 560 -25.72 30.51 0.85
C SER A 560 -25.85 30.84 -0.64
N VAL A 561 -24.84 30.52 -1.45
CA VAL A 561 -24.78 30.87 -2.88
C VAL A 561 -25.33 29.76 -3.76
N ASP A 562 -25.01 28.51 -3.43
CA ASP A 562 -25.28 27.34 -4.29
C ASP A 562 -26.31 26.37 -3.67
N GLY A 563 -26.68 26.55 -2.39
CA GLY A 563 -27.58 25.64 -1.69
C GLY A 563 -26.98 24.26 -1.45
N ILE A 564 -25.65 24.18 -1.30
CA ILE A 564 -24.90 22.96 -1.03
C ILE A 564 -24.85 22.75 0.49
N SER A 565 -25.46 21.67 1.00
CA SER A 565 -25.33 21.30 2.41
C SER A 565 -23.93 20.75 2.66
N SER A 566 -23.20 21.38 3.58
CA SER A 566 -21.80 21.06 3.83
C SER A 566 -21.57 20.65 5.28
N ILE A 567 -20.66 19.71 5.51
CA ILE A 567 -20.14 19.39 6.85
C ILE A 567 -18.63 19.62 6.88
N VAL A 568 -18.12 20.06 8.03
CA VAL A 568 -16.68 20.20 8.27
C VAL A 568 -16.28 19.16 9.30
N VAL A 569 -15.32 18.32 8.95
CA VAL A 569 -14.80 17.23 9.80
C VAL A 569 -13.27 17.27 9.81
N THR A 570 -12.67 16.84 10.90
CA THR A 570 -11.21 16.68 11.01
C THR A 570 -10.77 15.29 10.54
N PRO A 571 -9.53 15.12 10.04
CA PRO A 571 -8.98 13.79 9.77
C PRO A 571 -9.08 12.86 10.98
N GLU A 572 -8.80 13.37 12.18
CA GLU A 572 -8.85 12.57 13.41
C GLU A 572 -10.25 12.03 13.72
N GLN A 573 -11.30 12.81 13.48
CA GLN A 573 -12.68 12.34 13.64
C GLN A 573 -12.98 11.16 12.71
N ILE A 574 -12.50 11.24 11.46
CA ILE A 574 -12.63 10.17 10.47
C ILE A 574 -11.84 8.94 10.93
N TYR A 575 -10.57 9.11 11.32
CA TYR A 575 -9.75 7.97 11.74
C TYR A 575 -10.34 7.24 12.94
N ASN A 576 -10.85 7.98 13.92
CA ASN A 576 -11.48 7.41 15.10
C ASN A 576 -12.65 6.46 14.76
N GLU A 577 -13.46 6.76 13.75
CA GLU A 577 -14.61 5.91 13.37
C GLU A 577 -14.26 4.86 12.31
N PHE A 578 -13.35 5.14 11.37
CA PHE A 578 -13.13 4.31 10.18
C PHE A 578 -11.82 3.51 10.17
N SER A 579 -10.82 3.84 11.01
CA SER A 579 -9.52 3.15 11.06
C SER A 579 -9.05 2.84 12.48
N SER A 580 -9.99 2.77 13.43
CA SER A 580 -9.68 2.55 14.85
C SER A 580 -8.68 3.59 15.39
N GLY A 581 -8.81 4.84 14.96
CA GLY A 581 -8.02 5.99 15.42
C GLY A 581 -6.64 6.18 14.78
N SER A 582 -6.18 5.23 13.95
CA SER A 582 -4.87 5.28 13.29
C SER A 582 -4.96 6.06 11.97
N GLN A 583 -3.95 6.85 11.61
CA GLN A 583 -3.94 7.50 10.30
C GLN A 583 -3.97 6.43 9.20
N ASP A 584 -4.92 6.54 8.27
CA ASP A 584 -5.00 5.70 7.07
C ASP A 584 -5.82 6.46 6.00
N VAL A 585 -5.29 6.56 4.78
CA VAL A 585 -5.98 7.28 3.70
C VAL A 585 -7.30 6.61 3.32
N SER A 586 -7.37 5.28 3.45
CA SER A 586 -8.58 4.53 3.15
C SER A 586 -9.72 4.87 4.11
N ALA A 587 -9.45 5.33 5.33
CA ALA A 587 -10.50 5.79 6.24
C ALA A 587 -11.26 7.02 5.71
N ILE A 588 -10.57 7.93 5.01
CA ILE A 588 -11.21 9.08 4.35
C ILE A 588 -12.09 8.60 3.21
N ARG A 589 -11.60 7.70 2.36
CA ARG A 589 -12.41 7.10 1.29
C ARG A 589 -13.60 6.31 1.86
N ASP A 590 -13.39 5.52 2.92
CA ASP A 590 -14.44 4.67 3.50
C ASP A 590 -15.56 5.50 4.12
N PHE A 591 -15.24 6.66 4.71
CA PHE A 591 -16.25 7.64 5.11
C PHE A 591 -17.05 8.16 3.91
N MET A 592 -16.38 8.54 2.81
CA MET A 592 -17.05 8.98 1.58
C MET A 592 -17.91 7.87 0.96
N LYS A 593 -17.41 6.62 0.97
CA LYS A 593 -18.11 5.44 0.49
C LYS A 593 -19.35 5.14 1.32
N MET A 594 -19.28 5.30 2.65
CA MET A 594 -20.46 5.18 3.52
C MET A 594 -21.54 6.18 3.08
N LEU A 595 -21.19 7.47 2.93
CA LEU A 595 -22.14 8.49 2.51
C LEU A 595 -22.74 8.19 1.14
N TYR A 596 -21.92 7.72 0.20
CA TYR A 596 -22.35 7.30 -1.14
C TYR A 596 -23.35 6.13 -1.06
N ASN A 597 -23.00 5.06 -0.36
CA ASN A 597 -23.83 3.87 -0.21
C ASN A 597 -25.14 4.14 0.54
N LYS A 598 -25.14 5.05 1.52
CA LYS A 598 -26.35 5.52 2.23
C LYS A 598 -27.23 6.40 1.34
N GLY A 599 -26.75 6.84 0.18
CA GLY A 599 -27.43 7.80 -0.68
C GLY A 599 -27.50 9.20 -0.07
N ALA A 600 -26.53 9.56 0.79
CA ALA A 600 -26.54 10.83 1.53
C ALA A 600 -26.44 12.06 0.62
N PHE A 601 -25.88 11.91 -0.58
CA PHE A 601 -25.84 12.96 -1.60
C PHE A 601 -27.19 13.19 -2.32
N GLY A 602 -28.13 12.25 -2.19
CA GLY A 602 -29.42 12.28 -2.88
C GLY A 602 -29.27 12.32 -4.40
N ASN A 603 -30.00 13.22 -5.07
CA ASN A 603 -29.90 13.43 -6.53
C ASN A 603 -28.91 14.55 -6.92
N LYS A 604 -28.14 15.07 -5.97
CA LYS A 604 -27.13 16.11 -6.21
C LYS A 604 -25.75 15.47 -6.30
N PRO A 605 -24.79 16.08 -7.01
CA PRO A 605 -23.41 15.63 -6.98
C PRO A 605 -22.85 15.70 -5.55
N GLY A 606 -22.04 14.70 -5.18
CA GLY A 606 -21.21 14.73 -3.98
C GLY A 606 -19.92 15.51 -4.23
N TYR A 607 -19.41 16.16 -3.20
CA TYR A 607 -18.14 16.89 -3.23
C TYR A 607 -17.28 16.58 -2.02
N LEU A 608 -15.97 16.47 -2.22
CA LEU A 608 -14.94 16.40 -1.18
C LEU A 608 -13.97 17.57 -1.35
N LEU A 609 -13.76 18.34 -0.27
CA LEU A 609 -12.75 19.39 -0.23
C LEU A 609 -11.75 19.14 0.89
N LEU A 610 -10.49 19.00 0.54
CA LEU A 610 -9.39 18.73 1.46
C LEU A 610 -8.64 20.05 1.79
N PHE A 611 -8.50 20.37 3.07
CA PHE A 611 -7.72 21.52 3.54
C PHE A 611 -6.42 21.03 4.18
N GLY A 612 -5.36 20.99 3.39
CA GLY A 612 -4.06 20.54 3.86
C GLY A 612 -3.12 20.28 2.71
N ASP A 613 -1.85 20.61 2.92
CA ASP A 613 -0.76 20.07 2.13
C ASP A 613 -0.58 18.58 2.42
N ALA A 614 -0.05 17.82 1.46
CA ALA A 614 0.11 16.38 1.59
C ALA A 614 1.57 15.96 1.43
N SER A 615 1.86 14.70 1.71
CA SER A 615 3.21 14.18 1.56
C SER A 615 3.22 12.67 1.38
N PHE A 616 4.22 12.18 0.66
CA PHE A 616 4.62 10.76 0.65
C PHE A 616 5.12 10.26 2.03
N ASP A 617 5.42 11.19 2.94
CA ASP A 617 5.86 10.90 4.30
C ASP A 617 4.73 11.02 5.32
N TYR A 618 3.92 9.97 5.39
CA TYR A 618 2.79 9.89 6.30
C TYR A 618 3.17 9.98 7.79
N LYS A 619 4.38 9.54 8.15
CA LYS A 619 4.82 9.40 9.56
C LYS A 619 5.78 10.49 10.03
N HIS A 620 5.93 11.57 9.25
CA HIS A 620 6.80 12.70 9.57
C HIS A 620 8.28 12.30 9.84
N ARG A 621 8.80 11.36 9.05
CA ARG A 621 10.19 10.90 9.09
C ARG A 621 11.18 11.98 8.64
N ILE A 622 10.77 12.87 7.75
CA ILE A 622 11.59 13.94 7.17
C ILE A 622 11.28 15.28 7.86
N PRO A 623 12.28 15.93 8.49
CA PRO A 623 12.08 17.23 9.12
C PRO A 623 11.60 18.31 8.14
N GLY A 624 10.56 19.05 8.50
CA GLY A 624 10.02 20.14 7.69
C GLY A 624 9.09 19.72 6.55
N ASN A 625 8.76 18.43 6.45
CA ASN A 625 7.78 17.90 5.49
C ASN A 625 6.34 18.04 6.04
N THR A 626 5.36 18.30 5.17
CA THR A 626 3.99 18.70 5.55
C THR A 626 2.96 17.65 5.12
N ASN A 627 2.57 16.76 6.03
CA ASN A 627 1.43 15.84 5.83
C ASN A 627 0.23 16.30 6.67
N VAL A 628 -0.45 17.37 6.24
CA VAL A 628 -1.52 18.01 7.03
C VAL A 628 -2.87 17.32 6.82
N VAL A 629 -3.18 16.96 5.57
CA VAL A 629 -4.26 16.04 5.22
C VAL A 629 -3.69 15.08 4.19
N PRO A 630 -3.58 13.76 4.46
CA PRO A 630 -2.87 12.86 3.58
C PRO A 630 -3.58 12.65 2.25
N THR A 631 -2.85 12.10 1.30
CA THR A 631 -3.25 11.79 -0.07
C THR A 631 -2.79 10.37 -0.42
N TYR A 632 -3.29 9.80 -1.52
CA TYR A 632 -2.85 8.50 -1.98
C TYR A 632 -1.52 8.58 -2.73
N GLU A 633 -0.58 7.70 -2.37
CA GLU A 633 0.66 7.44 -3.11
C GLU A 633 0.59 6.12 -3.88
N SER A 634 1.13 6.08 -5.09
CA SER A 634 1.19 4.86 -5.91
C SER A 634 2.04 3.74 -5.28
N LEU A 635 1.71 2.48 -5.63
CA LEU A 635 2.57 1.33 -5.29
C LEU A 635 3.94 1.41 -5.98
N GLU A 636 3.98 1.88 -7.23
CA GLU A 636 5.22 2.18 -7.93
C GLU A 636 5.96 3.33 -7.24
N SER A 637 7.24 3.14 -6.95
CA SER A 637 8.05 4.05 -6.12
C SER A 637 9.49 4.20 -6.62
N LEU A 638 9.85 3.56 -7.75
CA LEU A 638 11.20 3.50 -8.30
C LEU A 638 11.26 3.92 -9.77
N THR A 639 10.12 4.14 -10.42
CA THR A 639 10.04 4.68 -11.78
C THR A 639 9.41 6.07 -11.75
N GLU A 640 10.13 7.09 -12.20
CA GLU A 640 9.73 8.50 -12.13
C GLU A 640 8.38 8.78 -12.83
N THR A 641 8.14 8.13 -13.96
CA THR A 641 6.89 8.25 -14.75
C THR A 641 5.77 7.33 -14.28
N GLY A 642 6.08 6.34 -13.44
CA GLY A 642 5.11 5.38 -12.90
C GLY A 642 4.67 5.72 -11.47
N SER A 643 5.43 6.54 -10.77
CA SER A 643 5.13 6.99 -9.41
C SER A 643 4.33 8.29 -9.42
N PHE A 644 3.23 8.32 -8.67
CA PHE A 644 2.30 9.44 -8.66
C PHE A 644 1.56 9.56 -7.33
N VAL A 645 1.05 10.77 -7.12
CA VAL A 645 0.17 11.17 -6.02
C VAL A 645 -1.22 11.51 -6.58
N THR A 646 -2.30 11.14 -5.88
CA THR A 646 -3.66 11.49 -6.33
C THR A 646 -4.68 11.58 -5.20
N ASP A 647 -5.56 12.57 -5.27
CA ASP A 647 -6.77 12.63 -4.43
C ASP A 647 -7.94 11.86 -5.04
N ASP A 648 -7.86 11.43 -6.32
CA ASP A 648 -8.92 10.70 -7.02
C ASP A 648 -9.34 9.43 -6.27
N TYR A 649 -8.39 8.81 -5.57
CA TYR A 649 -8.60 7.66 -4.70
C TYR A 649 -9.79 7.82 -3.74
N PHE A 650 -10.04 9.03 -3.23
CA PHE A 650 -11.14 9.29 -2.29
C PHE A 650 -12.54 9.33 -2.95
N GLY A 651 -12.60 9.34 -4.27
CA GLY A 651 -13.85 9.31 -5.05
C GLY A 651 -14.07 8.02 -5.82
N LEU A 652 -13.26 6.98 -5.60
CA LEU A 652 -13.44 5.64 -6.16
C LEU A 652 -14.27 4.82 -5.17
N LEU A 653 -15.60 4.81 -5.31
CA LEU A 653 -16.52 4.36 -4.26
C LEU A 653 -17.28 3.08 -4.61
N ASP A 654 -17.25 2.62 -5.87
CA ASP A 654 -17.89 1.38 -6.27
C ASP A 654 -17.13 0.14 -5.74
N GLU A 655 -17.82 -0.98 -5.59
CA GLU A 655 -17.31 -2.19 -4.90
C GLU A 655 -15.97 -2.71 -5.45
N TYR A 656 -15.70 -2.59 -6.75
CA TYR A 656 -14.52 -3.17 -7.41
C TYR A 656 -13.41 -2.16 -7.71
N GLU A 657 -13.42 -1.02 -7.03
CA GLU A 657 -12.49 0.07 -7.26
C GLU A 657 -11.55 0.31 -6.07
N GLY A 658 -10.62 1.25 -6.25
CA GLY A 658 -9.69 1.73 -5.23
C GLY A 658 -8.34 1.01 -5.22
N GLY A 659 -8.29 -0.26 -5.62
CA GLY A 659 -7.03 -1.00 -5.72
C GLY A 659 -6.06 -0.32 -6.69
N SER A 660 -4.87 0.06 -6.21
CA SER A 660 -3.90 0.86 -6.98
C SER A 660 -4.45 2.20 -7.51
N ALA A 661 -5.43 2.79 -6.82
CA ALA A 661 -6.19 3.97 -7.26
C ALA A 661 -6.83 3.81 -8.66
N SER A 662 -7.29 2.60 -8.99
CA SER A 662 -7.99 2.30 -10.25
C SER A 662 -9.51 2.35 -10.07
N GLY A 663 -10.21 3.04 -10.96
CA GLY A 663 -11.68 3.15 -11.00
C GLY A 663 -12.17 4.37 -11.80
N GLU A 664 -13.48 4.59 -11.77
CA GLU A 664 -14.13 5.81 -12.28
C GLU A 664 -14.50 6.72 -11.10
N LEU A 665 -14.47 8.05 -11.30
CA LEU A 665 -14.77 9.00 -10.22
C LEU A 665 -16.28 9.16 -9.99
N ASP A 666 -16.72 8.89 -8.76
CA ASP A 666 -18.12 9.01 -8.33
C ASP A 666 -18.49 10.41 -7.81
N LEU A 667 -17.50 11.23 -7.42
CA LEU A 667 -17.71 12.55 -6.84
C LEU A 667 -16.63 13.56 -7.25
N GLY A 668 -16.94 14.85 -7.08
CA GLY A 668 -15.99 15.94 -7.35
C GLY A 668 -15.04 16.17 -6.17
N ILE A 669 -13.72 16.16 -6.43
CA ILE A 669 -12.68 16.33 -5.40
C ILE A 669 -11.88 17.60 -5.67
N GLY A 670 -11.54 18.32 -4.61
CA GLY A 670 -10.61 19.43 -4.66
C GLY A 670 -9.77 19.52 -3.40
N ARG A 671 -8.60 20.17 -3.51
CA ARG A 671 -7.69 20.41 -2.40
C ARG A 671 -7.25 21.87 -2.34
N PHE A 672 -7.19 22.41 -1.13
CA PHE A 672 -6.36 23.56 -0.83
C PHE A 672 -5.05 23.07 -0.20
N PRO A 673 -3.92 23.06 -0.95
CA PRO A 673 -2.62 22.66 -0.42
C PRO A 673 -2.07 23.79 0.46
N VAL A 674 -2.46 23.76 1.74
CA VAL A 674 -2.15 24.81 2.72
C VAL A 674 -1.59 24.20 3.99
N SER A 675 -0.55 24.83 4.53
CA SER A 675 0.16 24.38 5.73
C SER A 675 0.05 25.36 6.90
N THR A 676 -0.56 26.54 6.68
CA THR A 676 -0.71 27.60 7.68
C THR A 676 -2.09 28.27 7.60
N SER A 677 -2.56 28.84 8.72
CA SER A 677 -3.84 29.55 8.75
C SER A 677 -3.88 30.75 7.78
N GLU A 678 -2.74 31.39 7.53
CA GLU A 678 -2.64 32.50 6.57
C GLU A 678 -2.82 32.01 5.12
N GLN A 679 -2.19 30.89 4.74
CA GLN A 679 -2.39 30.29 3.42
C GLN A 679 -3.86 29.85 3.22
N ALA A 680 -4.47 29.22 4.24
CA ALA A 680 -5.88 28.85 4.21
C ALA A 680 -6.79 30.09 4.04
N TRP A 681 -6.52 31.17 4.78
CA TRP A 681 -7.24 32.43 4.67
C TRP A 681 -7.12 33.05 3.26
N ASN A 682 -5.92 33.05 2.69
CA ASN A 682 -5.67 33.53 1.33
C ASN A 682 -6.43 32.71 0.28
N ALA A 683 -6.42 31.38 0.39
CA ALA A 683 -7.15 30.49 -0.52
C ALA A 683 -8.67 30.77 -0.47
N VAL A 684 -9.26 30.82 0.73
CA VAL A 684 -10.68 31.08 0.93
C VAL A 684 -11.08 32.47 0.42
N ASN A 685 -10.29 33.50 0.70
CA ASN A 685 -10.58 34.85 0.22
C ASN A 685 -10.57 34.96 -1.31
N LYS A 686 -9.69 34.23 -2.01
CA LYS A 686 -9.71 34.19 -3.48
C LYS A 686 -11.02 33.62 -3.99
N VAL A 687 -11.51 32.53 -3.39
CA VAL A 687 -12.80 31.92 -3.75
C VAL A 687 -13.96 32.86 -3.46
N GLU A 688 -14.03 33.43 -2.24
CA GLU A 688 -15.07 34.40 -1.88
C GLU A 688 -15.06 35.61 -2.83
N ASN A 689 -13.89 36.15 -3.18
CA ASN A 689 -13.79 37.25 -4.14
C ASN A 689 -14.33 36.84 -5.51
N TYR A 690 -13.94 35.67 -6.02
CA TYR A 690 -14.39 35.17 -7.32
C TYR A 690 -15.92 34.98 -7.40
N VAL A 691 -16.51 34.47 -6.31
CA VAL A 691 -17.94 34.12 -6.24
C VAL A 691 -18.82 35.33 -5.95
N LEU A 692 -18.44 36.17 -4.98
CA LEU A 692 -19.28 37.27 -4.47
C LEU A 692 -19.05 38.59 -5.20
N ASN A 693 -17.83 38.90 -5.63
CA ASN A 693 -17.49 40.20 -6.22
C ASN A 693 -17.81 40.26 -7.71
N LYS A 694 -19.09 40.03 -8.04
CA LYS A 694 -19.58 39.90 -9.42
C LYS A 694 -19.26 41.12 -10.29
N GLN A 695 -19.15 42.33 -9.74
CA GLN A 695 -18.94 43.52 -10.57
C GLN A 695 -17.45 43.73 -10.97
N ALA A 696 -16.50 43.38 -10.10
CA ALA A 696 -15.08 43.46 -10.41
C ALA A 696 -14.55 42.18 -11.09
N ALA A 697 -15.17 41.03 -10.81
CA ALA A 697 -14.72 39.72 -11.29
C ALA A 697 -15.39 39.26 -12.61
N THR A 698 -16.34 40.00 -13.21
CA THR A 698 -16.99 39.65 -14.50
C THR A 698 -16.53 40.53 -15.67
N GLY A 699 -15.23 40.81 -15.73
CA GLY A 699 -14.65 41.60 -16.82
C GLY A 699 -14.58 40.84 -18.16
N ASP A 700 -14.18 41.56 -19.19
CA ASP A 700 -13.88 41.09 -20.55
C ASP A 700 -13.01 39.83 -20.61
N TRP A 701 -12.18 39.63 -19.60
CA TRP A 701 -11.28 38.49 -19.44
C TRP A 701 -12.01 37.15 -19.34
N ARG A 702 -13.28 37.13 -18.90
CA ARG A 702 -14.12 35.91 -18.86
C ARG A 702 -14.53 35.38 -20.24
N ASN A 703 -14.16 36.07 -21.31
CA ASN A 703 -14.31 35.60 -22.69
C ASN A 703 -12.94 35.31 -23.33
N VAL A 704 -11.86 35.13 -22.56
CA VAL A 704 -10.52 34.87 -23.09
C VAL A 704 -10.06 33.48 -22.69
N VAL A 705 -9.53 32.73 -23.66
CA VAL A 705 -8.81 31.47 -23.41
C VAL A 705 -7.40 31.62 -23.98
N CYS A 706 -6.39 31.37 -23.15
CA CYS A 706 -5.00 31.42 -23.56
C CYS A 706 -4.41 30.02 -23.65
N PHE A 707 -3.87 29.66 -24.81
CA PHE A 707 -3.12 28.43 -25.02
C PHE A 707 -1.62 28.73 -25.01
N ILE A 708 -0.88 28.00 -24.17
CA ILE A 708 0.55 28.11 -24.00
C ILE A 708 1.16 26.75 -24.36
N ALA A 709 2.17 26.74 -25.22
CA ALA A 709 2.81 25.51 -25.67
C ALA A 709 4.32 25.62 -25.55
N ASP A 710 4.90 24.53 -25.07
CA ASP A 710 6.34 24.33 -25.01
C ASP A 710 6.97 24.10 -26.40
N ASP A 711 8.29 24.28 -26.52
CA ASP A 711 9.05 24.00 -27.74
C ASP A 711 9.49 22.53 -27.85
N GLN A 712 10.25 22.21 -28.91
CA GLN A 712 10.85 20.89 -29.17
C GLN A 712 9.86 19.76 -29.54
N ASP A 713 10.27 18.50 -29.35
CA ASP A 713 9.50 17.27 -29.60
C ASP A 713 8.83 17.18 -30.97
N SER A 714 9.53 17.65 -32.00
CA SER A 714 9.00 17.75 -33.37
C SER A 714 7.65 18.48 -33.42
N ASN A 715 7.52 19.56 -32.65
CA ASN A 715 6.33 20.40 -32.48
C ASN A 715 5.13 19.69 -31.82
N LEU A 716 5.34 18.61 -31.05
CA LEU A 716 4.27 17.85 -30.42
C LEU A 716 3.32 18.75 -29.61
N HIS A 717 3.87 19.55 -28.69
CA HIS A 717 3.11 20.38 -27.76
C HIS A 717 2.40 21.54 -28.47
N MET A 718 3.05 22.18 -29.44
CA MET A 718 2.41 23.19 -30.29
C MET A 718 1.21 22.59 -31.04
N ASN A 719 1.35 21.39 -31.63
CA ASN A 719 0.26 20.73 -32.34
C ASN A 719 -0.89 20.37 -31.40
N GLN A 720 -0.60 19.90 -30.17
CA GLN A 720 -1.61 19.64 -29.14
C GLN A 720 -2.38 20.91 -28.78
N ALA A 721 -1.68 22.03 -28.53
CA ALA A 721 -2.28 23.32 -28.23
C ALA A 721 -3.13 23.86 -29.40
N GLU A 722 -2.64 23.74 -30.65
CA GLU A 722 -3.40 24.14 -31.84
C GLU A 722 -4.69 23.33 -32.00
N ASN A 723 -4.65 22.02 -31.76
CA ASN A 723 -5.84 21.17 -31.82
C ASN A 723 -6.90 21.62 -30.80
N MET A 724 -6.48 21.89 -29.56
CA MET A 724 -7.40 22.38 -28.52
C MET A 724 -7.94 23.77 -28.84
N ALA A 725 -7.10 24.67 -29.37
CA ALA A 725 -7.52 26.00 -29.80
C ALA A 725 -8.57 25.93 -30.92
N ALA A 726 -8.38 25.04 -31.90
CA ALA A 726 -9.35 24.84 -32.98
C ALA A 726 -10.70 24.31 -32.46
N ILE A 727 -10.69 23.41 -31.48
CA ILE A 727 -11.91 22.92 -30.80
C ILE A 727 -12.63 24.09 -30.11
N ALA A 728 -11.90 24.89 -29.33
CA ALA A 728 -12.46 26.03 -28.60
C ALA A 728 -13.08 27.07 -29.55
N ASP A 729 -12.39 27.40 -30.65
CA ASP A 729 -12.86 28.34 -31.69
C ASP A 729 -14.15 27.84 -32.35
N THR A 730 -14.20 26.54 -32.64
CA THR A 730 -15.32 25.92 -33.36
C THR A 730 -16.57 25.80 -32.50
N LEU A 731 -16.43 25.41 -31.22
CA LEU A 731 -17.57 25.12 -30.36
C LEU A 731 -18.21 26.38 -29.74
N HIS A 732 -17.48 27.50 -29.65
CA HIS A 732 -17.93 28.67 -28.91
C HIS A 732 -17.64 30.01 -29.62
N SER A 733 -18.60 30.45 -30.44
CA SER A 733 -18.55 31.77 -31.09
C SER A 733 -18.69 32.91 -30.07
N GLY A 734 -17.57 33.47 -29.64
CA GLY A 734 -17.52 34.54 -28.64
C GLY A 734 -16.31 34.48 -27.70
N ILE A 735 -15.62 33.34 -27.66
CA ILE A 735 -14.34 33.23 -26.97
C ILE A 735 -13.22 33.85 -27.82
N ARG A 736 -12.40 34.70 -27.19
CA ARG A 736 -11.17 35.24 -27.76
C ARG A 736 -10.02 34.32 -27.40
N ILE A 737 -9.37 33.80 -28.43
CA ILE A 737 -8.21 32.92 -28.25
C ILE A 737 -6.93 33.76 -28.29
N ASN A 738 -6.09 33.59 -27.28
CA ASN A 738 -4.71 34.04 -27.28
C ASN A 738 -3.76 32.83 -27.33
N LYS A 739 -2.63 32.95 -28.01
CA LYS A 739 -1.65 31.87 -28.20
C LYS A 739 -0.26 32.37 -27.84
N ILE A 740 0.44 31.65 -26.96
CA ILE A 740 1.81 31.95 -26.55
C ILE A 740 2.63 30.66 -26.72
N TYR A 741 3.28 30.48 -27.86
CA TYR A 741 4.07 29.28 -28.14
C TYR A 741 5.55 29.62 -28.11
N SER A 742 6.33 28.87 -27.34
CA SER A 742 7.74 29.18 -27.08
C SER A 742 8.56 29.35 -28.37
N ASP A 743 8.36 28.47 -29.36
CA ASP A 743 9.02 28.52 -30.69
C ASP A 743 8.76 29.78 -31.51
N ALA A 744 7.75 30.59 -31.16
CA ALA A 744 7.48 31.87 -31.81
C ALA A 744 8.35 33.02 -31.26
N PHE A 745 9.14 32.78 -30.21
CA PHE A 745 9.95 33.78 -29.51
C PHE A 745 11.44 33.44 -29.53
N ALA A 746 12.29 34.46 -29.32
CA ALA A 746 13.73 34.27 -29.33
C ALA A 746 14.24 33.70 -28.01
N ILE A 747 14.92 32.56 -28.07
CA ILE A 747 15.63 31.97 -26.93
C ILE A 747 16.86 32.82 -26.57
N LYS A 748 17.09 33.04 -25.27
CA LYS A 748 18.23 33.79 -24.73
C LYS A 748 19.02 32.91 -23.76
N LYS A 749 20.33 32.88 -23.93
CA LYS A 749 21.24 32.15 -23.03
C LYS A 749 21.58 33.00 -21.81
N THR A 750 21.36 32.45 -20.62
CA THR A 750 21.74 33.04 -19.34
C THR A 750 22.79 32.17 -18.62
N SER A 751 23.29 32.62 -17.47
CA SER A 751 24.15 31.79 -16.61
C SER A 751 23.42 30.58 -16.01
N ALA A 752 22.08 30.62 -15.95
CA ALA A 752 21.23 29.59 -15.38
C ALA A 752 20.57 28.68 -16.44
N GLY A 753 20.99 28.78 -17.70
CA GLY A 753 20.43 28.01 -18.82
C GLY A 753 19.76 28.88 -19.89
N PHE A 754 19.11 28.23 -20.84
CA PHE A 754 18.31 28.90 -21.87
C PHE A 754 16.98 29.38 -21.29
N ARG A 755 16.49 30.52 -21.78
CA ARG A 755 15.26 31.17 -21.32
C ARG A 755 14.49 31.74 -22.51
N TYR A 756 13.17 31.87 -22.37
CA TYR A 756 12.32 32.65 -23.27
C TYR A 756 11.74 33.89 -22.56
N PRO A 757 12.52 34.98 -22.33
CA PRO A 757 12.04 36.11 -21.53
C PRO A 757 10.79 36.79 -22.08
N ASP A 758 10.62 36.79 -23.40
CA ASP A 758 9.45 37.38 -24.04
C ASP A 758 8.20 36.50 -23.79
N VAL A 759 8.35 35.18 -23.68
CA VAL A 759 7.27 34.26 -23.26
C VAL A 759 6.89 34.52 -21.82
N ASN A 760 7.86 34.61 -20.89
CA ASN A 760 7.60 34.95 -19.49
C ASN A 760 6.78 36.26 -19.37
N VAL A 761 7.18 37.30 -20.10
CA VAL A 761 6.47 38.59 -20.13
C VAL A 761 5.05 38.45 -20.69
N ASN A 762 4.85 37.68 -21.75
CA ASN A 762 3.52 37.48 -22.33
C ASN A 762 2.59 36.67 -21.41
N ILE A 763 3.11 35.66 -20.73
CA ILE A 763 2.36 34.88 -19.72
C ILE A 763 1.95 35.80 -18.57
N ASN A 764 2.89 36.53 -17.97
CA ASN A 764 2.59 37.47 -16.87
C ASN A 764 1.55 38.51 -17.29
N ASN A 765 1.74 39.13 -18.46
CA ASN A 765 0.77 40.10 -18.99
C ASN A 765 -0.62 39.49 -19.21
N GLN A 766 -0.71 38.22 -19.61
CA GLN A 766 -1.98 37.54 -19.81
C GLN A 766 -2.67 37.23 -18.48
N VAL A 767 -1.93 36.80 -17.46
CA VAL A 767 -2.44 36.56 -16.10
C VAL A 767 -2.99 37.86 -15.50
N GLU A 768 -2.21 38.96 -15.58
CA GLU A 768 -2.63 40.26 -15.06
C GLU A 768 -3.89 40.82 -15.76
N LYS A 769 -3.96 40.68 -17.09
CA LYS A 769 -5.17 41.04 -17.86
C LYS A 769 -6.36 40.14 -17.57
N GLY A 770 -6.11 38.93 -17.08
CA GLY A 770 -7.08 37.86 -16.86
C GLY A 770 -7.37 37.02 -18.12
N ALA A 771 -7.78 35.78 -17.87
CA ALA A 771 -8.40 34.87 -18.84
C ALA A 771 -9.36 33.95 -18.09
N THR A 772 -10.36 33.38 -18.75
CA THR A 772 -11.19 32.33 -18.13
C THR A 772 -10.37 31.08 -17.91
N ILE A 773 -9.60 30.71 -18.93
CA ILE A 773 -8.75 29.52 -18.94
C ILE A 773 -7.36 29.94 -19.43
N ILE A 774 -6.34 29.53 -18.68
CA ILE A 774 -4.96 29.46 -19.16
C ILE A 774 -4.62 27.97 -19.24
N ASN A 775 -4.42 27.49 -20.47
CA ASN A 775 -4.10 26.11 -20.73
C ASN A 775 -2.64 26.01 -21.17
N TYR A 776 -1.86 25.20 -20.45
CA TYR A 776 -0.47 24.88 -20.78
C TYR A 776 -0.35 23.41 -21.18
N THR A 777 0.40 23.16 -22.26
CA THR A 777 0.78 21.80 -22.69
C THR A 777 2.29 21.77 -22.95
N GLY A 778 2.99 20.88 -22.26
CA GLY A 778 4.44 20.78 -22.36
C GLY A 778 5.12 20.14 -21.17
N HIS A 779 6.46 20.22 -21.14
CA HIS A 779 7.25 19.71 -20.02
C HIS A 779 7.05 20.55 -18.77
N GLY A 780 7.32 19.98 -17.61
CA GLY A 780 7.18 20.70 -16.36
C GLY A 780 7.65 19.87 -15.20
N GLY A 781 8.43 20.53 -14.35
CA GLY A 781 8.93 19.97 -13.11
C GLY A 781 8.26 20.62 -11.90
N LEU A 782 8.73 20.23 -10.71
CA LEU A 782 8.26 20.77 -9.42
C LEU A 782 8.38 22.30 -9.28
N ILE A 783 9.25 22.96 -10.06
CA ILE A 783 9.57 24.39 -9.88
C ILE A 783 9.08 25.29 -11.03
N GLY A 784 8.49 24.75 -12.09
CA GLY A 784 8.03 25.55 -13.22
C GLY A 784 7.66 24.77 -14.49
N TRP A 785 7.14 25.51 -15.46
CA TRP A 785 6.83 25.04 -16.82
C TRP A 785 8.04 25.15 -17.73
N SER A 786 8.26 24.10 -18.54
CA SER A 786 9.40 23.86 -19.43
C SER A 786 10.79 23.89 -18.80
N ASP A 787 11.79 23.38 -19.53
CA ASP A 787 13.21 23.44 -19.14
C ASP A 787 13.73 24.90 -19.06
N GLU A 788 13.12 25.78 -19.85
CA GLU A 788 13.41 27.21 -19.92
C GLU A 788 12.70 28.02 -18.84
N LEU A 789 11.91 27.40 -17.94
CA LEU A 789 11.20 28.05 -16.85
C LEU A 789 10.33 29.22 -17.35
N ILE A 790 9.46 28.96 -18.32
CA ILE A 790 8.56 29.98 -18.90
C ILE A 790 7.51 30.48 -17.91
N LEU A 791 7.25 29.71 -16.85
CA LEU A 791 6.55 30.13 -15.64
C LEU A 791 7.22 29.45 -14.43
N ASP A 792 7.75 30.25 -13.50
CA ASP A 792 8.43 29.76 -12.29
C ASP A 792 7.76 30.28 -11.01
N VAL A 793 8.17 29.73 -9.86
CA VAL A 793 7.62 30.10 -8.54
C VAL A 793 7.73 31.61 -8.25
N PRO A 794 8.87 32.29 -8.47
CA PRO A 794 8.95 33.74 -8.29
C PRO A 794 7.96 34.54 -9.14
N ALA A 795 7.74 34.15 -10.41
CA ALA A 795 6.74 34.81 -11.25
C ALA A 795 5.32 34.65 -10.69
N ILE A 796 4.97 33.44 -10.22
CA ILE A 796 3.65 33.16 -9.63
C ILE A 796 3.42 33.97 -8.35
N ILE A 797 4.43 34.05 -7.47
CA ILE A 797 4.36 34.85 -6.23
C ILE A 797 4.19 36.34 -6.56
N GLY A 798 4.72 36.79 -7.69
CA GLY A 798 4.66 38.18 -8.14
C GLY A 798 3.35 38.61 -8.80
N PHE A 799 2.36 37.73 -8.95
CA PHE A 799 1.08 38.09 -9.56
C PHE A 799 0.23 39.04 -8.68
N GLU A 800 -0.39 40.04 -9.31
CA GLU A 800 -1.24 41.06 -8.68
C GLU A 800 -2.71 40.97 -9.19
N ASN A 801 -3.08 39.85 -9.81
CA ASN A 801 -4.33 39.60 -10.52
C ASN A 801 -5.55 39.28 -9.61
N TRP A 802 -5.68 39.92 -8.45
CA TRP A 802 -6.68 39.59 -7.42
C TRP A 802 -8.14 39.48 -7.93
N ASN A 803 -8.52 40.31 -8.91
CA ASN A 803 -9.87 40.33 -9.51
C ASN A 803 -9.99 39.54 -10.82
N ASN A 804 -8.88 38.99 -11.32
CA ASN A 804 -8.74 38.37 -12.62
C ASN A 804 -8.14 36.97 -12.44
N LEU A 805 -8.90 36.04 -11.85
CA LEU A 805 -8.42 34.72 -11.44
C LEU A 805 -8.75 33.66 -12.51
N PRO A 806 -7.81 33.30 -13.41
CA PRO A 806 -8.03 32.25 -14.40
C PRO A 806 -8.08 30.85 -13.77
N LEU A 807 -8.80 29.95 -14.42
CA LEU A 807 -8.59 28.51 -14.24
C LEU A 807 -7.34 28.11 -15.01
N PHE A 808 -6.34 27.59 -14.29
CA PHE A 808 -5.16 26.99 -14.91
C PHE A 808 -5.43 25.51 -15.20
N ILE A 809 -5.11 25.07 -16.41
CA ILE A 809 -5.13 23.67 -16.83
C ILE A 809 -3.74 23.33 -17.36
N THR A 810 -3.06 22.39 -16.73
CA THR A 810 -1.67 22.03 -17.07
C THR A 810 -1.59 20.57 -17.49
N ALA A 811 -1.35 20.32 -18.76
CA ALA A 811 -0.99 19.00 -19.28
C ALA A 811 0.54 18.86 -19.23
N THR A 812 1.05 18.43 -18.08
CA THR A 812 2.49 18.38 -17.76
C THR A 812 2.78 17.32 -16.70
N CYS A 813 4.06 17.07 -16.38
CA CYS A 813 4.48 15.95 -15.52
C CYS A 813 4.31 16.23 -14.02
N GLU A 814 5.16 17.09 -13.42
CA GLU A 814 5.30 17.13 -11.95
C GLU A 814 4.80 18.43 -11.29
N PHE A 815 4.29 19.38 -12.07
CA PHE A 815 3.97 20.73 -11.60
C PHE A 815 2.93 20.78 -10.46
N SER A 816 2.07 19.77 -10.34
CA SER A 816 1.03 19.66 -9.31
C SER A 816 1.26 18.50 -8.35
N ARG A 817 2.52 18.08 -8.13
CA ARG A 817 2.85 17.23 -6.98
C ARG A 817 2.82 18.12 -5.74
N PHE A 818 1.72 18.06 -4.99
CA PHE A 818 1.42 18.87 -3.81
C PHE A 818 1.76 18.13 -2.52
#